data_AF-A0A5M9K6R1-F1
#
_entry.id   AF-A0A5M9K6R1-F1
#
_cell.length_a   1.000
_cell.length_b   1.000
_cell.length_c   1.000
_cell.angle_alpha   90.00
_cell.angle_beta   90.00
_cell.angle_gamma   90.00
#
_symmetry.space_group_name_H-M   'P 1'
#
loop_
_entity.id
_entity.type
_entity.pdbx_description
1 polymer ?
#
loop_
_entity_poly.entity_id
_entity_poly.type
_entity_poly.pdbx_seq_one_letter_code
_entity_poly.pdbx_strand_id
1 'polypeptide(L)'
;MTSPNGTKGTLVESLLKTDPKSQEELEKAIAEKHMGYALEAAQRNGELIGNNSTKPVTISSIRLLGPSRTRRSFLDGIFKPLLSANRDEPYKLSEALQELSIATNKLRRHGIFHDDISMFIDKPDPTDPSSTPSDIDIYIRARERGVITLKTGTDLGNAEGSAYGNAQWRNIFGGAETLNVNAATGTRTRSAYQATFETPFLSDPDKRVAVDILSSSTSKPWASHEEVLKGGGIKYSWASGGGSTHQVGYNGVWRQVTGLAGNASPTVRNDAGDTVKSSITHTWLKDERNHPILPNQGYLLKTISEIAGWGPLKGDVGFWKSELESSGAVKVPGIPGASLTAGIRAGVLYPLGVGFGTAAKPSRINDRFQLGGPTDVRGFKIGGLGPRDRQDAVGGDIYAASSINLLLPLPRVDISTPLRLQLFANAGRLLALKAPDKNTSKNVYGTIAELGKEIPSLAVGIGMVYAHPVARFEFEFWSTNRCEKGRRNQEGTTVRENRKTVTTLDLITSSKLCIRYLKNFSRNPALEMAPRTIEFRSALDSSSYQSPDGGSSYAPLRKKVIDIAIAMGYDAATMVECGVSWSDDHDPFQHVKNAAYVHYVNQCKFREFQSFEPYLGTEKFQDMLNLRHMGPVVKTYTVDLKRPVKFPDALIVANHITEVLPDRYVGVTSIWSLKQQVIVADCKACVVFFDYDRGVPANLLEAGGAYKELYEALKQRLGQESEVAAKWEKQHPKRARASL
;
A
#
# COMPACT_ATOMS: atom_id res chain seq x y z
N MET A 1 -70.24 -17.92 29.05
CA MET A 1 -69.20 -18.64 28.28
C MET A 1 -69.79 -18.80 26.88
N THR A 2 -69.33 -18.18 25.79
CA THR A 2 -67.98 -18.14 25.20
C THR A 2 -67.93 -17.02 24.13
N SER A 3 -66.77 -16.38 23.95
CA SER A 3 -66.52 -15.27 23.00
C SER A 3 -65.82 -15.74 21.72
N PRO A 4 -66.10 -15.19 20.51
CA PRO A 4 -65.40 -15.55 19.28
C PRO A 4 -64.25 -14.58 18.98
N ASN A 5 -63.02 -15.04 19.15
CA ASN A 5 -61.80 -14.34 18.72
C ASN A 5 -60.98 -15.32 17.86
N GLY A 6 -60.90 -15.09 16.55
CA GLY A 6 -60.17 -16.01 15.69
C GLY A 6 -60.09 -15.59 14.23
N THR A 7 -59.39 -14.49 13.93
CA THR A 7 -58.85 -14.19 12.57
C THR A 7 -57.91 -12.96 12.58
N LYS A 8 -56.89 -12.96 13.44
CA LYS A 8 -55.78 -11.97 13.35
C LYS A 8 -54.36 -12.57 13.45
N GLY A 9 -54.23 -13.85 13.84
CA GLY A 9 -52.92 -14.50 13.99
C GLY A 9 -52.31 -15.07 12.70
N THR A 10 -53.13 -15.46 11.73
CA THR A 10 -52.69 -16.26 10.56
C THR A 10 -51.99 -15.44 9.46
N LEU A 11 -52.29 -14.15 9.32
CA LEU A 11 -51.63 -13.28 8.32
C LEU A 11 -50.22 -12.84 8.75
N VAL A 12 -49.98 -12.71 10.05
CA VAL A 12 -48.66 -12.30 10.59
C VAL A 12 -47.70 -13.49 10.59
N GLU A 13 -48.18 -14.70 10.91
CA GLU A 13 -47.38 -15.92 10.82
C GLU A 13 -47.02 -16.31 9.37
N SER A 14 -47.87 -15.98 8.38
CA SER A 14 -47.54 -16.23 6.97
C SER A 14 -46.50 -15.25 6.41
N LEU A 15 -46.38 -14.05 6.96
CA LEU A 15 -45.38 -13.05 6.54
C LEU A 15 -43.98 -13.36 7.11
N LEU A 16 -43.91 -14.06 8.24
CA LEU A 16 -42.65 -14.46 8.92
C LEU A 16 -42.00 -15.73 8.33
N LYS A 17 -42.69 -16.46 7.45
CA LYS A 17 -42.19 -17.68 6.78
C LYS A 17 -41.85 -17.46 5.31
N THR A 18 -41.18 -16.35 4.99
CA THR A 18 -40.69 -16.11 3.63
C THR A 18 -39.23 -16.54 3.55
N ASP A 19 -38.90 -17.46 2.64
CA ASP A 19 -37.55 -17.98 2.46
C ASP A 19 -36.58 -16.82 2.09
N PRO A 20 -35.42 -16.66 2.75
CA PRO A 20 -34.51 -15.53 2.51
C PRO A 20 -34.02 -15.44 1.06
N LYS A 21 -33.90 -16.58 0.36
CA LYS A 21 -33.60 -16.61 -1.08
C LYS A 21 -34.71 -16.02 -1.95
N SER A 22 -35.97 -16.26 -1.60
CA SER A 22 -37.11 -15.74 -2.35
C SER A 22 -37.29 -14.23 -2.17
N GLN A 23 -36.90 -13.69 -1.00
CA GLN A 23 -36.85 -12.25 -0.76
C GLN A 23 -35.74 -11.58 -1.59
N GLU A 24 -34.55 -12.19 -1.64
CA GLU A 24 -33.44 -11.68 -2.45
C GLU A 24 -33.77 -11.69 -3.96
N GLU A 25 -34.43 -12.75 -4.46
CA GLU A 25 -34.89 -12.82 -5.85
C GLU A 25 -35.97 -11.78 -6.16
N LEU A 26 -36.92 -11.54 -5.23
CA LEU A 26 -37.95 -10.53 -5.38
C LEU A 26 -37.36 -9.11 -5.35
N GLU A 27 -36.44 -8.82 -4.43
CA GLU A 27 -35.72 -7.55 -4.36
C GLU A 27 -34.92 -7.31 -5.64
N LYS A 28 -34.27 -8.34 -6.18
CA LYS A 28 -33.54 -8.26 -7.45
C LYS A 28 -34.47 -8.00 -8.63
N ALA A 29 -35.63 -8.68 -8.70
CA ALA A 29 -36.63 -8.45 -9.75
C ALA A 29 -37.25 -7.04 -9.67
N ILE A 30 -37.51 -6.55 -8.46
CA ILE A 30 -37.99 -5.19 -8.21
C ILE A 30 -36.92 -4.18 -8.63
N ALA A 31 -35.65 -4.40 -8.27
CA ALA A 31 -34.54 -3.55 -8.66
C ALA A 31 -34.34 -3.50 -10.19
N GLU A 32 -34.42 -4.65 -10.86
CA GLU A 32 -34.37 -4.74 -12.33
C GLU A 32 -35.51 -3.97 -12.99
N LYS A 33 -36.73 -4.10 -12.46
CA LYS A 33 -37.90 -3.36 -12.96
C LYS A 33 -37.76 -1.85 -12.75
N HIS A 34 -37.30 -1.41 -11.57
CA HIS A 34 -37.00 0.00 -11.31
C HIS A 34 -35.90 0.54 -12.22
N MET A 35 -34.87 -0.26 -12.48
CA MET A 35 -33.79 0.10 -13.41
C MET A 35 -34.31 0.22 -14.84
N GLY A 36 -35.21 -0.67 -15.28
CA GLY A 36 -35.90 -0.59 -16.56
C GLY A 36 -36.69 0.71 -16.72
N TYR A 37 -37.54 1.05 -15.74
CA TYR A 37 -38.27 2.32 -15.76
C TYR A 37 -37.36 3.54 -15.73
N ALA A 38 -36.26 3.50 -14.97
CA ALA A 38 -35.29 4.59 -14.94
C ALA A 38 -34.59 4.78 -16.29
N LEU A 39 -34.27 3.68 -17.00
CA LEU A 39 -33.72 3.71 -18.35
C LEU A 39 -34.69 4.31 -19.36
N GLU A 40 -35.95 3.88 -19.36
CA GLU A 40 -36.99 4.43 -20.23
C GLU A 40 -37.23 5.93 -19.97
N ALA A 41 -37.28 6.33 -18.70
CA ALA A 41 -37.41 7.73 -18.31
C ALA A 41 -36.19 8.55 -18.78
N ALA A 42 -34.98 8.01 -18.66
CA ALA A 42 -33.76 8.66 -19.14
C ALA A 42 -33.76 8.82 -20.66
N GLN A 43 -34.20 7.80 -21.41
CA GLN A 43 -34.33 7.88 -22.88
C GLN A 43 -35.34 8.95 -23.30
N ARG A 44 -36.54 8.93 -22.69
CA ARG A 44 -37.58 9.94 -22.95
C ARG A 44 -37.08 11.35 -22.65
N ASN A 45 -36.40 11.54 -21.53
CA ASN A 45 -35.79 12.83 -21.19
C ASN A 45 -34.73 13.25 -22.22
N GLY A 46 -33.92 12.32 -22.71
CA GLY A 46 -32.96 12.56 -23.79
C GLY A 46 -33.62 13.04 -25.08
N GLU A 47 -34.71 12.39 -25.50
CA GLU A 47 -35.50 12.79 -26.67
C GLU A 47 -36.13 14.18 -26.50
N LEU A 48 -36.70 14.46 -25.33
CA LEU A 48 -37.27 15.77 -25.02
C LEU A 48 -36.21 16.87 -25.03
N ILE A 49 -35.02 16.62 -24.49
CA ILE A 49 -33.89 17.55 -24.55
C ILE A 49 -33.44 17.77 -26.00
N GLY A 50 -33.36 16.70 -26.80
CA GLY A 50 -33.01 16.78 -28.21
C GLY A 50 -33.98 17.64 -29.01
N ASN A 51 -35.29 17.40 -28.86
CA ASN A 51 -36.35 18.14 -29.54
C ASN A 51 -36.41 19.62 -29.12
N ASN A 52 -35.93 19.96 -27.91
CA ASN A 52 -35.93 21.31 -27.38
C ASN A 52 -34.53 21.95 -27.34
N SER A 53 -33.55 21.35 -28.01
CA SER A 53 -32.13 21.73 -27.93
C SER A 53 -31.85 23.19 -28.31
N THR A 54 -32.63 23.75 -29.24
CA THR A 54 -32.47 25.12 -29.76
C THR A 54 -33.19 26.19 -28.96
N LYS A 55 -33.95 25.82 -27.90
CA LYS A 55 -34.67 26.81 -27.09
C LYS A 55 -33.69 27.74 -26.39
N PRO A 56 -33.92 29.06 -26.43
CA PRO A 56 -33.13 30.02 -25.67
C PRO A 56 -33.45 29.87 -24.17
N VAL A 57 -32.41 29.81 -23.36
CA VAL A 57 -32.48 29.71 -21.89
C VAL A 57 -31.44 30.60 -21.26
N THR A 58 -31.74 31.07 -20.05
CA THR A 58 -30.89 31.94 -19.24
C THR A 58 -30.64 31.27 -17.90
N ILE A 59 -29.37 31.18 -17.49
CA ILE A 59 -29.01 30.58 -16.20
C ILE A 59 -29.03 31.67 -15.14
N SER A 60 -30.09 31.66 -14.31
CA SER A 60 -30.30 32.62 -13.21
C SER A 60 -29.41 32.30 -12.02
N SER A 61 -29.45 31.06 -11.53
CA SER A 61 -28.68 30.64 -10.36
C SER A 61 -28.16 29.20 -10.45
N ILE A 62 -27.01 28.97 -9.82
CA ILE A 62 -26.43 27.63 -9.63
C ILE A 62 -26.22 27.43 -8.14
N ARG A 63 -26.91 26.44 -7.56
CA ARG A 63 -26.86 26.11 -6.13
C ARG A 63 -26.25 24.74 -5.93
N LEU A 64 -25.15 24.69 -5.17
CA LEU A 64 -24.49 23.44 -4.81
C LEU A 64 -24.99 22.96 -3.44
N LEU A 65 -25.73 21.87 -3.42
CA LEU A 65 -26.32 21.24 -2.23
C LEU A 65 -25.37 20.17 -1.67
N GLY A 66 -25.06 20.26 -0.38
CA GLY A 66 -24.22 19.28 0.33
C GLY A 66 -22.82 19.71 0.77
N PRO A 67 -22.07 20.60 0.08
CA PRO A 67 -20.78 21.04 0.57
C PRO A 67 -20.95 22.00 1.76
N SER A 68 -20.24 21.71 2.83
CA SER A 68 -20.15 22.60 4.00
C SER A 68 -18.77 23.23 4.15
N ARG A 69 -17.72 22.60 3.59
CA ARG A 69 -16.32 22.99 3.79
C ARG A 69 -15.68 23.66 2.57
N THR A 70 -16.21 23.39 1.37
CA THR A 70 -15.68 23.96 0.13
C THR A 70 -15.95 25.46 0.03
N ARG A 71 -14.91 26.26 -0.23
CA ARG A 71 -14.98 27.72 -0.25
C ARG A 71 -15.73 28.24 -1.47
N ARG A 72 -16.50 29.31 -1.29
CA ARG A 72 -17.24 29.94 -2.40
C ARG A 72 -16.34 30.44 -3.52
N SER A 73 -15.19 31.04 -3.21
CA SER A 73 -14.25 31.53 -4.24
C SER A 73 -13.71 30.44 -5.17
N PHE A 74 -13.57 29.19 -4.67
CA PHE A 74 -13.16 28.05 -5.49
C PHE A 74 -14.28 27.64 -6.45
N LEU A 75 -15.51 27.54 -5.94
CA LEU A 75 -16.70 27.21 -6.71
C LEU A 75 -17.02 28.30 -7.75
N ASP A 76 -16.87 29.57 -7.37
CA ASP A 76 -17.04 30.70 -8.27
C ASP A 76 -16.07 30.63 -9.45
N GLY A 77 -14.83 30.17 -9.23
CA GLY A 77 -13.87 29.93 -10.31
C GLY A 77 -14.32 28.88 -11.34
N ILE A 78 -15.26 28.00 -10.99
CA ILE A 78 -15.80 26.95 -11.86
C ILE A 78 -17.14 27.37 -12.47
N PHE A 79 -18.06 27.89 -11.66
CA PHE A 79 -19.47 28.08 -12.04
C PHE A 79 -19.83 29.53 -12.39
N LYS A 80 -19.11 30.54 -11.89
CA LYS A 80 -19.42 31.95 -12.19
C LYS A 80 -19.41 32.25 -13.70
N PRO A 81 -18.48 31.72 -14.52
CA PRO A 81 -18.49 31.95 -15.97
C PRO A 81 -19.73 31.42 -16.71
N LEU A 82 -20.52 30.55 -16.08
CA LEU A 82 -21.72 29.94 -16.69
C LEU A 82 -23.00 30.76 -16.44
N LEU A 83 -22.98 31.72 -15.52
CA LEU A 83 -24.15 32.54 -15.24
C LEU A 83 -24.40 33.49 -16.42
N SER A 84 -25.65 33.60 -16.88
CA SER A 84 -26.00 34.45 -18.02
C SER A 84 -25.67 35.92 -17.81
N ALA A 85 -25.59 36.39 -16.56
CA ALA A 85 -25.13 37.74 -16.22
C ALA A 85 -23.67 38.04 -16.66
N ASN A 86 -22.87 37.01 -16.95
CA ASN A 86 -21.48 37.15 -17.38
C ASN A 86 -21.30 36.88 -18.89
N ARG A 87 -22.38 36.84 -19.67
CA ARG A 87 -22.39 36.62 -21.12
C ARG A 87 -23.23 37.67 -21.85
N ASP A 88 -22.83 37.97 -23.08
CA ASP A 88 -23.54 38.91 -23.95
C ASP A 88 -24.71 38.24 -24.71
N GLU A 89 -24.66 36.92 -24.90
CA GLU A 89 -25.67 36.15 -25.63
C GLU A 89 -26.36 35.08 -24.75
N PRO A 90 -27.68 34.83 -24.95
CA PRO A 90 -28.41 33.79 -24.23
C PRO A 90 -28.01 32.38 -24.71
N TYR A 91 -28.07 31.40 -23.80
CA TYR A 91 -27.71 30.02 -24.10
C TYR A 91 -28.78 29.34 -24.94
N LYS A 92 -28.36 28.40 -25.80
CA LYS A 92 -29.25 27.30 -26.24
C LYS A 92 -29.29 26.23 -25.16
N LEU A 93 -30.43 25.55 -25.00
CA LEU A 93 -30.56 24.50 -23.98
C LEU A 93 -29.47 23.42 -24.09
N SER A 94 -29.13 22.98 -25.30
CA SER A 94 -28.06 21.98 -25.47
C SER A 94 -26.68 22.51 -25.07
N GLU A 95 -26.39 23.78 -25.34
CA GLU A 95 -25.12 24.41 -25.00
C GLU A 95 -24.99 24.59 -23.48
N ALA A 96 -26.03 25.10 -22.81
CA ALA A 96 -26.08 25.22 -21.36
C ALA A 96 -25.81 23.86 -20.68
N LEU A 97 -26.51 22.81 -21.11
CA LEU A 97 -26.32 21.45 -20.57
C LEU A 97 -24.91 20.91 -20.81
N GLN A 98 -24.33 21.18 -21.98
CA GLN A 98 -22.98 20.76 -22.31
C GLN A 98 -21.94 21.46 -21.43
N GLU A 99 -22.04 22.79 -21.26
CA GLU A 99 -21.12 23.54 -20.41
C GLU A 99 -21.26 23.17 -18.92
N LEU A 100 -22.48 22.95 -18.45
CA LEU A 100 -22.73 22.45 -17.09
C LEU A 100 -22.14 21.06 -16.87
N SER A 101 -22.26 20.18 -17.87
CA SER A 101 -21.62 18.86 -17.83
C SER A 101 -20.09 18.99 -17.77
N ILE A 102 -19.50 19.90 -18.54
CA ILE A 102 -18.05 20.18 -18.48
C ILE A 102 -17.65 20.71 -17.10
N ALA A 103 -18.39 21.64 -16.53
CA ALA A 103 -18.12 22.22 -15.22
C ALA A 103 -18.30 21.21 -14.07
N THR A 104 -19.33 20.38 -14.14
CA THR A 104 -19.58 19.29 -13.18
C THR A 104 -18.47 18.23 -13.29
N ASN A 105 -18.01 17.92 -14.50
CA ASN A 105 -16.86 17.05 -14.71
C ASN A 105 -15.57 17.67 -14.16
N LYS A 106 -15.36 18.98 -14.31
CA LYS A 106 -14.23 19.68 -13.66
C LYS A 106 -14.30 19.55 -12.14
N LEU A 107 -15.48 19.76 -11.54
CA LEU A 107 -15.72 19.57 -10.11
C LEU A 107 -15.38 18.14 -9.65
N ARG A 108 -15.81 17.13 -10.42
CA ARG A 108 -15.50 15.72 -10.16
C ARG A 108 -13.99 15.44 -10.20
N ARG A 109 -13.27 15.98 -11.20
CA ARG A 109 -11.83 15.74 -11.40
C ARG A 109 -10.93 16.30 -10.30
N HIS A 110 -11.43 17.21 -9.47
CA HIS A 110 -10.74 17.66 -8.26
C HIS A 110 -10.64 16.57 -7.18
N GLY A 111 -11.49 15.54 -7.24
CA GLY A 111 -11.41 14.37 -6.34
C GLY A 111 -11.79 14.64 -4.88
N ILE A 112 -12.43 15.78 -4.61
CA ILE A 112 -12.93 16.17 -3.27
C ILE A 112 -14.37 15.71 -3.02
N PHE A 113 -15.14 15.40 -4.06
CA PHE A 113 -16.49 14.85 -3.97
C PHE A 113 -16.51 13.37 -4.34
N HIS A 114 -17.53 12.65 -3.88
CA HIS A 114 -17.85 11.32 -4.40
C HIS A 114 -18.27 11.40 -5.88
N ASP A 115 -18.21 10.27 -6.58
CA ASP A 115 -18.47 10.22 -8.03
C ASP A 115 -19.97 10.38 -8.37
N ASP A 116 -20.86 10.28 -7.38
CA ASP A 116 -22.31 10.45 -7.48
C ASP A 116 -22.74 11.94 -7.40
N ILE A 117 -22.28 12.75 -8.36
CA ILE A 117 -22.75 14.14 -8.49
C ILE A 117 -23.99 14.16 -9.38
N SER A 118 -25.14 14.55 -8.82
CA SER A 118 -26.41 14.66 -9.54
C SER A 118 -26.77 16.13 -9.80
N MET A 119 -27.23 16.42 -11.01
CA MET A 119 -27.69 17.74 -11.44
C MET A 119 -29.21 17.72 -11.63
N PHE A 120 -29.90 18.72 -11.07
CA PHE A 120 -31.32 18.97 -11.23
C PHE A 120 -31.51 20.36 -11.84
N ILE A 121 -32.49 20.47 -12.72
CA ILE A 121 -32.84 21.72 -13.39
C ILE A 121 -34.28 22.01 -13.03
N ASP A 122 -34.53 23.22 -12.55
CA ASP A 122 -35.85 23.68 -12.16
C ASP A 122 -36.14 25.06 -12.77
N LYS A 123 -37.40 25.47 -12.74
CA LYS A 123 -37.77 26.84 -13.03
C LYS A 123 -37.65 27.68 -11.76
N PRO A 124 -37.19 28.94 -11.87
CA PRO A 124 -37.21 29.85 -10.73
C PRO A 124 -38.64 30.09 -10.24
N ASP A 125 -38.76 30.51 -8.97
CA ASP A 125 -40.05 30.77 -8.34
C ASP A 125 -40.80 31.87 -9.12
N PRO A 126 -42.00 31.59 -9.65
CA PRO A 126 -42.76 32.56 -10.44
C PRO A 126 -43.20 33.80 -9.65
N THR A 127 -43.02 33.81 -8.33
CA THR A 127 -43.30 34.97 -7.47
C THR A 127 -42.17 35.99 -7.43
N ASP A 128 -40.96 35.67 -7.94
CA ASP A 128 -39.84 36.60 -8.00
C ASP A 128 -39.96 37.52 -9.24
N PRO A 129 -40.13 38.85 -9.08
CA PRO A 129 -40.29 39.78 -10.19
C PRO A 129 -39.01 39.95 -11.05
N SER A 130 -37.87 39.43 -10.61
CA SER A 130 -36.63 39.40 -11.39
C SER A 130 -36.49 38.17 -12.29
N SER A 131 -37.41 37.20 -12.19
CA SER A 131 -37.42 35.98 -13.00
C SER A 131 -38.12 36.16 -14.35
N THR A 132 -37.55 35.58 -15.40
CA THR A 132 -38.10 35.56 -16.76
C THR A 132 -38.53 34.13 -17.14
N PRO A 133 -39.46 33.95 -18.09
CA PRO A 133 -39.91 32.62 -18.51
C PRO A 133 -38.83 31.72 -19.14
N SER A 134 -37.70 32.30 -19.56
CA SER A 134 -36.53 31.59 -20.10
C SER A 134 -35.50 31.22 -19.03
N ASP A 135 -35.68 31.67 -17.79
CA ASP A 135 -34.73 31.40 -16.71
C ASP A 135 -34.81 29.96 -16.21
N ILE A 136 -33.63 29.41 -15.92
CA ILE A 136 -33.44 28.09 -15.33
C ILE A 136 -32.55 28.18 -14.09
N ASP A 137 -33.01 27.54 -13.02
CA ASP A 137 -32.27 27.36 -11.78
C ASP A 137 -31.65 25.97 -11.75
N ILE A 138 -30.38 25.89 -11.40
CA ILE A 138 -29.62 24.64 -11.45
C ILE A 138 -29.21 24.25 -10.04
N TYR A 139 -29.59 23.04 -9.63
CA TYR A 139 -29.23 22.46 -8.35
C TYR A 139 -28.27 21.30 -8.57
N ILE A 140 -27.05 21.42 -8.07
CA ILE A 140 -26.06 20.36 -8.11
C ILE A 140 -25.97 19.76 -6.71
N ARG A 141 -26.25 18.47 -6.56
CA ARG A 141 -26.08 17.77 -5.29
C ARG A 141 -24.76 17.00 -5.34
N ALA A 142 -23.86 17.30 -4.40
CA ALA A 142 -22.56 16.66 -4.30
C ALA A 142 -22.25 16.31 -2.83
N ARG A 143 -21.68 15.12 -2.60
CA ARG A 143 -21.24 14.67 -1.27
C ARG A 143 -19.72 14.80 -1.16
N GLU A 144 -19.24 15.57 -0.19
CA GLU A 144 -17.79 15.70 0.08
C GLU A 144 -17.21 14.36 0.57
N ARG A 145 -15.99 14.02 0.13
CA ARG A 145 -15.23 12.86 0.60
C ARG A 145 -14.62 13.14 1.97
N GLY A 146 -14.26 12.08 2.69
CA GLY A 146 -13.55 12.19 3.97
C GLY A 146 -12.30 13.06 3.88
N VAL A 147 -12.14 13.97 4.84
CA VAL A 147 -11.04 14.94 4.89
C VAL A 147 -9.70 14.26 5.09
N ILE A 148 -9.64 13.28 6.00
CA ILE A 148 -8.40 12.60 6.36
C ILE A 148 -8.43 11.19 5.79
N THR A 149 -7.31 10.75 5.22
CA THR A 149 -7.11 9.35 4.83
C THR A 149 -5.74 8.92 5.28
N LEU A 150 -5.73 7.92 6.15
CA LEU A 150 -4.52 7.28 6.64
C LEU A 150 -4.36 5.96 5.90
N LYS A 151 -3.19 5.73 5.33
CA LYS A 151 -2.81 4.49 4.66
C LYS A 151 -1.49 4.03 5.25
N THR A 152 -1.48 2.85 5.84
CA THR A 152 -0.25 2.20 6.30
C THR A 152 -0.03 0.96 5.48
N GLY A 153 1.21 0.71 5.09
CA GLY A 153 1.54 -0.47 4.30
C GLY A 153 2.97 -0.92 4.53
N THR A 154 3.27 -2.12 4.07
CA THR A 154 4.63 -2.61 3.96
C THR A 154 4.93 -2.86 2.49
N ASP A 155 6.02 -2.31 2.00
CA ASP A 155 6.65 -2.63 0.73
C ASP A 155 7.78 -3.65 1.00
N LEU A 156 7.98 -4.61 0.11
CA LEU A 156 8.94 -5.72 0.26
C LEU A 156 9.53 -6.02 -1.13
N GLY A 157 10.34 -5.13 -1.69
CA GLY A 157 10.88 -5.33 -3.02
C GLY A 157 12.32 -4.91 -3.27
N ASN A 158 12.94 -5.49 -4.30
CA ASN A 158 14.34 -5.27 -4.68
C ASN A 158 15.31 -5.64 -3.55
N ALA A 159 15.02 -6.73 -2.84
CA ALA A 159 15.71 -7.12 -1.60
C ALA A 159 15.64 -6.06 -0.48
N GLU A 160 14.68 -5.13 -0.55
CA GLU A 160 14.36 -4.16 0.49
C GLU A 160 13.00 -4.46 1.11
N GLY A 161 12.92 -4.42 2.43
CA GLY A 161 11.65 -4.39 3.15
C GLY A 161 11.49 -3.05 3.82
N SER A 162 10.40 -2.33 3.53
CA SER A 162 10.07 -1.05 4.13
C SER A 162 8.63 -1.01 4.61
N ALA A 163 8.40 -0.41 5.77
CA ALA A 163 7.09 0.01 6.23
C ALA A 163 6.90 1.48 5.86
N TYR A 164 5.70 1.84 5.40
CA TYR A 164 5.34 3.22 5.14
C TYR A 164 4.00 3.59 5.78
N GLY A 165 3.91 4.85 6.20
CA GLY A 165 2.69 5.51 6.61
C GLY A 165 2.47 6.73 5.71
N ASN A 166 1.27 6.83 5.16
CA ASN A 166 0.80 7.96 4.37
C ASN A 166 -0.42 8.58 5.07
N ALA A 167 -0.35 9.88 5.32
CA ALA A 167 -1.46 10.67 5.81
C ALA A 167 -1.82 11.74 4.77
N GLN A 168 -3.06 11.71 4.31
CA GLN A 168 -3.59 12.65 3.31
C GLN A 168 -4.71 13.47 3.93
N TRP A 169 -4.55 14.80 3.95
CA TRP A 169 -5.62 15.76 4.24
C TRP A 169 -6.10 16.37 2.92
N ARG A 170 -7.38 16.18 2.61
CA ARG A 170 -8.05 16.73 1.43
C ARG A 170 -8.84 17.97 1.81
N ASN A 171 -8.89 18.92 0.89
CA ASN A 171 -9.70 20.13 0.97
C ASN A 171 -9.48 20.92 2.28
N ILE A 172 -8.21 21.18 2.62
CA ILE A 172 -7.82 21.76 3.91
C ILE A 172 -8.44 23.14 4.11
N PHE A 173 -8.34 24.00 3.08
CA PHE A 173 -8.83 25.38 3.07
C PHE A 173 -10.08 25.56 2.20
N GLY A 174 -10.71 24.47 1.79
CA GLY A 174 -11.91 24.49 0.97
C GLY A 174 -11.67 24.74 -0.53
N GLY A 175 -10.42 24.82 -1.01
CA GLY A 175 -10.07 25.05 -2.42
C GLY A 175 -9.52 23.82 -3.15
N ALA A 176 -9.89 22.62 -2.71
CA ALA A 176 -9.36 21.34 -3.18
C ALA A 176 -7.84 21.15 -2.95
N GLU A 177 -7.29 21.84 -1.95
CA GLU A 177 -5.89 21.66 -1.56
C GLU A 177 -5.69 20.31 -0.87
N THR A 178 -4.56 19.65 -1.15
CA THR A 178 -4.20 18.36 -0.57
C THR A 178 -2.84 18.45 0.11
N LEU A 179 -2.77 18.12 1.40
CA LEU A 179 -1.50 17.87 2.09
C LEU A 179 -1.29 16.38 2.21
N ASN A 180 -0.16 15.91 1.73
CA ASN A 180 0.23 14.50 1.75
C ASN A 180 1.55 14.36 2.52
N VAL A 181 1.51 13.67 3.65
CA VAL A 181 2.66 13.37 4.48
C VAL A 181 2.98 11.88 4.36
N ASN A 182 4.19 11.57 3.93
CA ASN A 182 4.72 10.22 3.78
C ASN A 182 5.90 10.02 4.73
N ALA A 183 5.87 8.93 5.47
CA ALA A 183 6.99 8.44 6.26
C ALA A 183 7.27 7.00 5.85
N ALA A 184 8.51 6.66 5.56
CA ALA A 184 8.93 5.30 5.23
C ALA A 184 10.23 4.94 5.97
N THR A 185 10.31 3.70 6.42
CA THR A 185 11.46 3.10 7.10
C THR A 185 11.65 1.67 6.62
N GLY A 186 12.87 1.23 6.41
CA GLY A 186 13.16 -0.07 5.85
C GLY A 186 14.62 -0.47 5.98
N THR A 187 14.95 -1.62 5.39
CA THR A 187 16.31 -2.17 5.44
C THR A 187 17.32 -1.30 4.70
N ARG A 188 16.94 -0.73 3.55
CA ARG A 188 17.80 0.15 2.75
C ARG A 188 17.50 1.62 3.00
N THR A 189 16.23 2.03 2.94
CA THR A 189 15.80 3.37 3.37
C THR A 189 15.67 3.42 4.89
N ARG A 190 16.71 3.88 5.59
CA ARG A 190 16.70 4.00 7.07
C ARG A 190 15.58 4.91 7.57
N SER A 191 15.40 6.04 6.89
CA SER A 191 14.32 6.98 7.18
C SER A 191 14.04 7.83 5.96
N ALA A 192 12.79 7.97 5.56
CA ALA A 192 12.36 8.90 4.53
C ALA A 192 11.08 9.60 4.96
N TYR A 193 11.13 10.92 5.04
CA TYR A 193 10.02 11.79 5.36
C TYR A 193 9.79 12.74 4.18
N GLN A 194 8.55 12.85 3.74
CA GLN A 194 8.17 13.75 2.67
C GLN A 194 6.83 14.39 2.99
N ALA A 195 6.73 15.71 2.83
CA ALA A 195 5.48 16.43 2.91
C ALA A 195 5.26 17.18 1.58
N THR A 196 4.12 16.95 0.96
CA THR A 196 3.74 17.59 -0.31
C THR A 196 2.41 18.29 -0.12
N PHE A 197 2.41 19.62 -0.29
CA PHE A 197 1.20 20.42 -0.35
C PHE A 197 0.89 20.74 -1.80
N GLU A 198 -0.31 20.40 -2.27
CA GLU A 198 -0.74 20.57 -3.65
C GLU A 198 -2.04 21.38 -3.70
N THR A 199 -2.12 22.36 -4.60
CA THR A 199 -3.30 23.18 -4.84
C THR A 199 -3.58 23.30 -6.34
N PRO A 200 -4.85 23.20 -6.78
CA PRO A 200 -5.21 23.57 -8.14
C PRO A 200 -4.98 25.07 -8.36
N PHE A 201 -4.45 25.41 -9.53
CA PHE A 201 -4.26 26.80 -9.95
C PHE A 201 -5.55 27.29 -10.63
N LEU A 202 -6.10 28.40 -10.14
CA LEU A 202 -7.35 29.00 -10.68
C LEU A 202 -8.54 28.03 -10.73
N SER A 203 -8.68 27.14 -9.74
CA SER A 203 -9.74 26.12 -9.67
C SER A 203 -9.80 25.15 -10.87
N ASP A 204 -8.71 25.07 -11.65
CA ASP A 204 -8.59 24.15 -12.78
C ASP A 204 -7.97 22.82 -12.29
N PRO A 205 -8.66 21.67 -12.44
CA PRO A 205 -8.13 20.38 -11.98
C PRO A 205 -6.89 19.94 -12.76
N ASP A 206 -6.70 20.47 -13.98
CA ASP A 206 -5.58 20.15 -14.87
C ASP A 206 -4.31 20.91 -14.55
N LYS A 207 -4.40 22.05 -13.87
CA LYS A 207 -3.25 22.91 -13.54
C LYS A 207 -3.04 22.90 -12.04
N ARG A 208 -1.88 22.44 -11.59
CA ARG A 208 -1.61 22.24 -10.17
C ARG A 208 -0.25 22.77 -9.79
N VAL A 209 -0.20 23.42 -8.63
CA VAL A 209 1.04 23.85 -7.98
C VAL A 209 1.26 22.95 -6.78
N ALA A 210 2.45 22.39 -6.65
CA ALA A 210 2.85 21.59 -5.52
C ALA A 210 4.13 22.15 -4.89
N VAL A 211 4.17 22.18 -3.56
CA VAL A 211 5.36 22.46 -2.77
C VAL A 211 5.72 21.18 -2.04
N ASP A 212 6.95 20.71 -2.22
CA ASP A 212 7.44 19.50 -1.59
C ASP A 212 8.63 19.78 -0.67
N ILE A 213 8.66 19.09 0.46
CA ILE A 213 9.78 19.07 1.39
C ILE A 213 10.12 17.62 1.65
N LEU A 214 11.41 17.28 1.59
CA LEU A 214 11.90 15.93 1.77
C LEU A 214 13.10 15.89 2.71
N SER A 215 13.16 14.85 3.53
CA SER A 215 14.33 14.44 4.27
C SER A 215 14.44 12.93 4.22
N SER A 216 15.50 12.41 3.62
CA SER A 216 15.71 10.97 3.51
C SER A 216 17.15 10.56 3.82
N SER A 217 17.32 9.34 4.29
CA SER A 217 18.59 8.68 4.57
C SER A 217 18.50 7.27 4.04
N THR A 218 19.28 6.98 3.00
CA THR A 218 19.24 5.70 2.28
C THR A 218 20.64 5.10 2.19
N SER A 219 20.76 3.83 2.58
CA SER A 219 21.99 3.07 2.38
C SER A 219 22.08 2.60 0.92
N LYS A 220 23.27 2.68 0.31
CA LYS A 220 23.55 2.20 -1.04
C LYS A 220 24.64 1.12 -1.01
N PRO A 221 24.29 -0.13 -0.63
CA PRO A 221 25.28 -1.20 -0.46
C PRO A 221 26.10 -1.53 -1.72
N TRP A 222 25.53 -1.34 -2.91
CA TRP A 222 26.26 -1.56 -4.18
C TRP A 222 27.36 -0.53 -4.43
N ALA A 223 27.37 0.58 -3.70
CA ALA A 223 28.36 1.65 -3.79
C ALA A 223 28.96 2.01 -2.42
N SER A 224 28.88 1.09 -1.44
CA SER A 224 29.53 1.17 -0.11
C SER A 224 29.41 2.51 0.65
N HIS A 225 28.28 3.23 0.50
CA HIS A 225 28.01 4.48 1.21
C HIS A 225 26.54 4.62 1.61
N GLU A 226 26.26 5.61 2.44
CA GLU A 226 24.94 6.12 2.76
C GLU A 226 24.75 7.52 2.17
N GLU A 227 23.54 7.81 1.72
CA GLU A 227 23.18 9.11 1.18
C GLU A 227 22.05 9.73 2.01
N VAL A 228 22.31 10.93 2.51
CA VAL A 228 21.31 11.76 3.20
C VAL A 228 20.92 12.91 2.28
N LEU A 229 19.61 13.09 2.08
CA LEU A 229 19.02 14.15 1.28
C LEU A 229 18.12 15.00 2.17
N LYS A 230 18.27 16.32 2.10
CA LYS A 230 17.40 17.29 2.78
C LYS A 230 17.13 18.44 1.83
N GLY A 231 15.87 18.75 1.57
CA GLY A 231 15.55 19.82 0.66
C GLY A 231 14.07 19.97 0.40
N GLY A 232 13.78 20.76 -0.61
CA GLY A 232 12.41 20.96 -1.08
C GLY A 232 12.37 21.55 -2.46
N GLY A 233 11.17 21.65 -3.00
CA GLY A 233 10.93 22.13 -4.34
C GLY A 233 9.54 22.70 -4.52
N ILE A 234 9.38 23.39 -5.64
CA ILE A 234 8.09 23.88 -6.13
C ILE A 234 7.91 23.30 -7.53
N LYS A 235 6.73 22.76 -7.80
CA LYS A 235 6.35 22.12 -9.05
C LYS A 235 5.07 22.74 -9.58
N TYR A 236 5.03 23.00 -10.88
CA TYR A 236 3.84 23.36 -11.62
C TYR A 236 3.57 22.29 -12.67
N SER A 237 2.40 21.67 -12.59
CA SER A 237 1.95 20.60 -13.49
C SER A 237 0.74 21.09 -14.28
N TRP A 238 0.70 20.82 -15.58
CA TRP A 238 -0.47 21.09 -16.41
C TRP A 238 -0.72 19.96 -17.41
N ALA A 239 -2.00 19.65 -17.64
CA ALA A 239 -2.40 18.84 -18.78
C ALA A 239 -2.49 19.72 -20.04
N SER A 240 -1.95 19.21 -21.15
CA SER A 240 -2.04 19.82 -22.49
C SER A 240 -3.04 19.06 -23.37
N GLY A 241 -3.52 19.72 -24.42
CA GLY A 241 -4.41 19.13 -25.42
C GLY A 241 -3.86 17.81 -25.96
N GLY A 242 -4.74 16.82 -26.07
CA GLY A 242 -4.38 15.47 -26.53
C GLY A 242 -3.94 14.51 -25.42
N GLY A 243 -4.03 14.85 -24.14
CA GLY A 243 -3.75 13.92 -23.03
C GLY A 243 -2.28 13.83 -22.62
N SER A 244 -1.48 14.84 -22.99
CA SER A 244 -0.11 14.98 -22.49
C SER A 244 -0.12 15.72 -21.15
N THR A 245 0.75 15.32 -20.23
CA THR A 245 0.98 16.04 -18.96
C THR A 245 2.38 16.59 -18.96
N HIS A 246 2.51 17.87 -18.60
CA HIS A 246 3.79 18.53 -18.41
C HIS A 246 3.96 18.91 -16.95
N GLN A 247 5.19 18.84 -16.47
CA GLN A 247 5.53 19.25 -15.12
C GLN A 247 6.87 19.97 -15.14
N VAL A 248 6.90 21.21 -14.67
CA VAL A 248 8.12 21.98 -14.45
C VAL A 248 8.31 22.17 -12.96
N GLY A 249 9.52 21.94 -12.46
CA GLY A 249 9.81 22.09 -11.04
C GLY A 249 11.18 22.67 -10.80
N TYR A 250 11.31 23.42 -9.71
CA TYR A 250 12.58 23.86 -9.15
C TYR A 250 12.82 23.09 -7.86
N ASN A 251 14.00 22.51 -7.70
CA ASN A 251 14.39 21.75 -6.51
C ASN A 251 15.70 22.31 -5.93
N GLY A 252 15.74 22.50 -4.62
CA GLY A 252 16.94 22.84 -3.86
C GLY A 252 17.20 21.77 -2.81
N VAL A 253 18.27 21.00 -2.98
CA VAL A 253 18.57 19.83 -2.15
C VAL A 253 20.02 19.86 -1.66
N TRP A 254 20.19 19.77 -0.36
CA TRP A 254 21.45 19.40 0.28
C TRP A 254 21.56 17.88 0.34
N ARG A 255 22.69 17.39 -0.15
CA ARG A 255 22.99 15.96 -0.28
C ARG A 255 24.31 15.69 0.42
N GLN A 256 24.35 14.65 1.21
CA GLN A 256 25.53 14.23 1.96
C GLN A 256 25.83 12.77 1.67
N VAL A 257 27.05 12.49 1.22
CA VAL A 257 27.58 11.13 1.09
C VAL A 257 28.35 10.83 2.37
N THR A 258 27.83 9.90 3.16
CA THR A 258 28.34 9.52 4.50
C THR A 258 28.35 8.00 4.65
N GLY A 259 28.71 7.47 5.83
CA GLY A 259 28.61 6.04 6.13
C GLY A 259 29.47 5.16 5.20
N LEU A 260 30.68 5.60 4.87
CA LEU A 260 31.60 4.88 4.00
C LEU A 260 32.02 3.55 4.65
N ALA A 261 31.87 2.44 3.93
CA ALA A 261 32.41 1.17 4.40
C ALA A 261 33.95 1.17 4.36
N GLY A 262 34.59 0.38 5.23
CA GLY A 262 36.06 0.31 5.30
C GLY A 262 36.74 -0.11 3.98
N ASN A 263 36.03 -0.83 3.12
CA ASN A 263 36.46 -1.26 1.79
C ASN A 263 35.92 -0.39 0.64
N ALA A 264 35.33 0.78 0.92
CA ALA A 264 34.86 1.72 -0.09
C ALA A 264 35.99 2.15 -1.04
N SER A 265 35.68 2.22 -2.34
CA SER A 265 36.62 2.56 -3.40
C SER A 265 37.11 4.02 -3.30
N PRO A 266 38.29 4.35 -3.85
CA PRO A 266 38.79 5.72 -3.87
C PRO A 266 37.82 6.69 -4.53
N THR A 267 37.08 6.25 -5.56
CA THR A 267 36.08 7.11 -6.21
C THR A 267 34.95 7.52 -5.26
N VAL A 268 34.42 6.59 -4.47
CA VAL A 268 33.36 6.89 -3.49
C VAL A 268 33.90 7.78 -2.36
N ARG A 269 35.14 7.54 -1.92
CA ARG A 269 35.79 8.35 -0.88
C ARG A 269 36.05 9.79 -1.34
N ASN A 270 36.38 10.00 -2.61
CA ASN A 270 36.61 11.33 -3.18
C ASN A 270 35.31 12.15 -3.30
N ASP A 271 34.18 11.48 -3.54
CA ASP A 271 32.86 12.11 -3.64
C ASP A 271 32.16 12.27 -2.27
N ALA A 272 32.79 11.81 -1.19
CA ALA A 272 32.26 11.90 0.16
C ALA A 272 32.13 13.35 0.64
N GLY A 273 31.14 13.61 1.50
CA GLY A 273 30.85 14.93 2.06
C GLY A 273 29.60 15.57 1.48
N ASP A 274 29.52 16.89 1.64
CA ASP A 274 28.33 17.68 1.38
C ASP A 274 28.30 18.30 -0.02
N THR A 275 27.11 18.36 -0.61
CA THR A 275 26.84 19.11 -1.84
C THR A 275 25.46 19.75 -1.82
N VAL A 276 25.36 20.96 -2.34
CA VAL A 276 24.09 21.62 -2.63
C VAL A 276 23.81 21.54 -4.13
N LYS A 277 22.62 21.05 -4.47
CA LYS A 277 22.09 21.02 -5.83
C LYS A 277 20.85 21.89 -5.93
N SER A 278 20.92 22.93 -6.76
CA SER A 278 19.73 23.60 -7.28
C SER A 278 19.49 23.16 -8.72
N SER A 279 18.29 22.67 -9.03
CA SER A 279 17.96 22.20 -10.37
C SER A 279 16.55 22.59 -10.83
N ILE A 280 16.40 22.78 -12.13
CA ILE A 280 15.11 22.90 -12.81
C ILE A 280 14.86 21.59 -13.56
N THR A 281 13.71 20.99 -13.31
CA THR A 281 13.27 19.73 -13.93
C THR A 281 12.06 20.00 -14.82
N HIS A 282 12.06 19.46 -16.03
CA HIS A 282 10.89 19.40 -16.90
C HIS A 282 10.58 17.94 -17.23
N THR A 283 9.37 17.50 -16.90
CA THR A 283 8.86 16.17 -17.24
C THR A 283 7.72 16.32 -18.23
N TRP A 284 7.81 15.60 -19.34
CA TRP A 284 6.71 15.41 -20.29
C TRP A 284 6.27 13.95 -20.25
N LEU A 285 4.96 13.72 -20.16
CA LEU A 285 4.36 12.40 -20.04
C LEU A 285 3.17 12.30 -20.99
N LYS A 286 3.17 11.25 -21.83
CA LYS A 286 2.03 10.82 -22.63
C LYS A 286 1.75 9.36 -22.33
N ASP A 287 0.61 9.06 -21.73
CA ASP A 287 0.19 7.69 -21.44
C ASP A 287 -1.14 7.40 -22.14
N GLU A 288 -1.08 6.59 -23.20
CA GLU A 288 -2.24 6.10 -23.96
C GLU A 288 -2.43 4.59 -23.76
N ARG A 289 -1.84 4.00 -22.71
CA ARG A 289 -2.00 2.58 -22.42
C ARG A 289 -3.41 2.30 -21.92
N ASN A 290 -3.97 1.19 -22.37
CA ASN A 290 -5.30 0.74 -21.97
C ASN A 290 -5.40 0.42 -20.46
N HIS A 291 -4.31 -0.09 -19.86
CA HIS A 291 -4.24 -0.43 -18.45
C HIS A 291 -2.83 -0.10 -17.91
N PRO A 292 -2.71 0.64 -16.80
CA PRO A 292 -1.41 1.16 -16.33
C PRO A 292 -0.46 0.05 -15.84
N ILE A 293 -1.01 -1.00 -15.25
CA ILE A 293 -0.25 -2.11 -14.62
C ILE A 293 0.10 -3.25 -15.60
N LEU A 294 -0.86 -3.70 -16.42
CA LEU A 294 -0.68 -4.74 -17.42
C LEU A 294 -1.20 -4.24 -18.77
N PRO A 295 -0.41 -3.41 -19.48
CA PRO A 295 -0.84 -2.88 -20.76
C PRO A 295 -0.90 -4.00 -21.80
N ASN A 296 -2.02 -4.07 -22.53
CA ASN A 296 -2.20 -4.97 -23.68
C ASN A 296 -2.21 -4.20 -25.01
N GLN A 297 -2.42 -2.88 -24.95
CA GLN A 297 -2.50 -1.99 -26.09
C GLN A 297 -2.13 -0.57 -25.69
N GLY A 298 -1.50 0.17 -26.60
CA GLY A 298 -1.15 1.57 -26.43
C GLY A 298 0.31 1.75 -26.04
N TYR A 299 0.69 2.98 -25.72
CA TYR A 299 2.08 3.34 -25.46
C TYR A 299 2.21 4.39 -24.35
N LEU A 300 3.41 4.44 -23.77
CA LEU A 300 3.86 5.38 -22.76
C LEU A 300 5.11 6.05 -23.30
N LEU A 301 5.11 7.38 -23.36
CA LEU A 301 6.29 8.19 -23.60
C LEU A 301 6.50 9.12 -22.42
N LYS A 302 7.69 9.08 -21.84
CA LYS A 302 8.07 9.91 -20.71
C LYS A 302 9.48 10.45 -20.94
N THR A 303 9.62 11.77 -20.86
CA THR A 303 10.91 12.44 -20.97
C THR A 303 11.11 13.29 -19.72
N ILE A 304 12.25 13.10 -19.05
CA ILE A 304 12.64 13.90 -17.88
C ILE A 304 13.95 14.62 -18.23
N SER A 305 13.92 15.94 -18.23
CA SER A 305 15.10 16.79 -18.41
C SER A 305 15.36 17.58 -17.14
N GLU A 306 16.57 17.52 -16.60
CA GLU A 306 17.02 18.26 -15.42
C GLU A 306 18.24 19.10 -15.79
N ILE A 307 18.21 20.39 -15.48
CA ILE A 307 19.40 21.27 -15.54
C ILE A 307 19.76 21.71 -14.12
N ALA A 308 21.01 21.50 -13.72
CA ALA A 308 21.50 21.76 -12.38
C ALA A 308 22.71 22.70 -12.41
N GLY A 309 22.74 23.65 -11.48
CA GLY A 309 23.90 24.49 -11.18
C GLY A 309 24.45 25.35 -12.32
N TRP A 310 23.71 25.54 -13.41
CA TRP A 310 24.12 26.35 -14.56
C TRP A 310 23.45 27.74 -14.56
N GLY A 311 24.21 28.78 -14.90
CA GLY A 311 23.75 30.16 -14.95
C GLY A 311 23.32 30.70 -13.58
N PRO A 312 22.05 31.12 -13.40
CA PRO A 312 21.55 31.64 -12.12
C PRO A 312 21.36 30.55 -11.06
N LEU A 313 21.30 29.28 -11.48
CA LEU A 313 21.21 28.13 -10.59
C LEU A 313 22.60 27.95 -9.95
N LYS A 314 22.77 28.36 -8.69
CA LYS A 314 24.02 28.18 -7.94
C LYS A 314 24.05 26.80 -7.27
N GLY A 315 25.23 26.22 -7.07
CA GLY A 315 25.39 24.96 -6.35
C GLY A 315 26.76 24.36 -6.61
N ASP A 316 26.99 23.14 -6.11
CA ASP A 316 28.29 22.47 -6.21
C ASP A 316 28.44 21.58 -7.44
N VAL A 317 27.33 21.35 -8.16
CA VAL A 317 27.27 20.47 -9.34
C VAL A 317 26.63 21.20 -10.52
N GLY A 318 27.23 21.05 -11.71
CA GLY A 318 26.76 21.64 -12.96
C GLY A 318 26.54 20.55 -14.00
N PHE A 319 25.31 20.33 -14.44
CA PHE A 319 25.02 19.35 -15.51
C PHE A 319 23.65 19.58 -16.15
N TRP A 320 23.49 19.04 -17.35
CA TRP A 320 22.20 18.77 -17.97
C TRP A 320 22.01 17.26 -18.08
N LYS A 321 20.92 16.75 -17.51
CA LYS A 321 20.56 15.34 -17.48
C LYS A 321 19.25 15.16 -18.23
N SER A 322 19.21 14.22 -19.16
CA SER A 322 18.00 13.90 -19.93
C SER A 322 17.78 12.40 -19.92
N GLU A 323 16.56 11.98 -19.62
CA GLU A 323 16.13 10.59 -19.56
C GLU A 323 14.86 10.39 -20.38
N LEU A 324 14.86 9.37 -21.24
CA LEU A 324 13.76 8.96 -22.08
C LEU A 324 13.31 7.56 -21.66
N GLU A 325 12.03 7.41 -21.36
CA GLU A 325 11.36 6.14 -21.12
C GLU A 325 10.21 5.99 -22.14
N SER A 326 10.31 4.98 -22.98
CA SER A 326 9.31 4.63 -23.99
C SER A 326 8.87 3.19 -23.79
N SER A 327 7.56 2.93 -23.76
CA SER A 327 7.03 1.58 -23.70
C SER A 327 5.79 1.46 -24.58
N GLY A 328 5.66 0.36 -25.31
CA GLY A 328 4.51 0.05 -26.15
C GLY A 328 4.00 -1.36 -25.90
N ALA A 329 2.70 -1.54 -25.99
CA ALA A 329 2.03 -2.83 -25.93
C ALA A 329 1.16 -3.02 -27.17
N VAL A 330 1.25 -4.21 -27.77
CA VAL A 330 0.41 -4.63 -28.90
C VAL A 330 -0.11 -6.04 -28.67
N LYS A 331 -1.34 -6.30 -29.09
CA LYS A 331 -1.93 -7.65 -29.03
C LYS A 331 -1.26 -8.53 -30.09
N VAL A 332 -1.00 -9.79 -29.76
CA VAL A 332 -0.39 -10.73 -30.70
C VAL A 332 -1.47 -11.31 -31.61
N PRO A 333 -1.36 -11.15 -32.94
CA PRO A 333 -2.32 -11.76 -33.87
C PRO A 333 -2.32 -13.28 -33.74
N GLY A 334 -3.51 -13.89 -33.70
CA GLY A 334 -3.68 -15.35 -33.70
C GLY A 334 -3.67 -16.05 -32.34
N ILE A 335 -3.34 -15.36 -31.23
CA ILE A 335 -3.42 -15.93 -29.87
C ILE A 335 -4.28 -15.01 -28.98
N PRO A 336 -5.55 -15.38 -28.71
CA PRO A 336 -6.43 -14.59 -27.85
C PRO A 336 -5.82 -14.38 -26.45
N GLY A 337 -5.74 -13.12 -26.01
CA GLY A 337 -5.20 -12.77 -24.69
C GLY A 337 -3.67 -12.64 -24.60
N ALA A 338 -2.93 -12.87 -25.69
CA ALA A 338 -1.50 -12.63 -25.75
C ALA A 338 -1.16 -11.17 -26.09
N SER A 339 -0.14 -10.61 -25.44
CA SER A 339 0.33 -9.25 -25.69
C SER A 339 1.86 -9.19 -25.71
N LEU A 340 2.39 -8.54 -26.74
CA LEU A 340 3.80 -8.20 -26.85
C LEU A 340 4.01 -6.79 -26.31
N THR A 341 4.92 -6.66 -25.36
CA THR A 341 5.34 -5.37 -24.79
C THR A 341 6.80 -5.14 -25.11
N ALA A 342 7.13 -3.93 -25.56
CA ALA A 342 8.49 -3.50 -25.78
C ALA A 342 8.73 -2.21 -24.99
N GLY A 343 9.93 -2.03 -24.47
CA GLY A 343 10.32 -0.85 -23.73
C GLY A 343 11.77 -0.46 -24.01
N ILE A 344 12.03 0.83 -24.06
CA ILE A 344 13.35 1.42 -24.24
C ILE A 344 13.53 2.49 -23.17
N ARG A 345 14.69 2.48 -22.51
CA ARG A 345 15.14 3.54 -21.63
C ARG A 345 16.51 4.02 -22.07
N ALA A 346 16.70 5.32 -22.16
CA ALA A 346 17.99 5.90 -22.49
C ALA A 346 18.20 7.17 -21.67
N GLY A 347 19.45 7.46 -21.31
CA GLY A 347 19.75 8.68 -20.59
C GLY A 347 21.16 9.17 -20.85
N VAL A 348 21.31 10.49 -20.79
CA VAL A 348 22.55 11.21 -21.00
C VAL A 348 22.70 12.24 -19.89
N LEU A 349 23.87 12.24 -19.25
CA LEU A 349 24.32 13.25 -18.31
C LEU A 349 25.45 14.02 -18.99
N TYR A 350 25.18 15.28 -19.32
CA TYR A 350 26.11 16.22 -19.92
C TYR A 350 26.66 17.16 -18.84
N PRO A 351 27.95 17.07 -18.46
CA PRO A 351 28.54 17.97 -17.48
C PRO A 351 28.58 19.41 -18.01
N LEU A 352 28.20 20.37 -17.17
CA LEU A 352 28.22 21.81 -17.46
C LEU A 352 29.13 22.53 -16.48
N GLY A 353 29.55 23.74 -16.85
CA GLY A 353 30.18 24.65 -15.90
C GLY A 353 29.20 25.09 -14.81
N VAL A 354 29.71 25.28 -13.59
CA VAL A 354 28.91 25.78 -12.47
C VAL A 354 28.77 27.29 -12.59
N GLY A 355 27.55 27.81 -12.39
CA GLY A 355 27.22 29.21 -12.58
C GLY A 355 27.44 29.66 -14.03
N PHE A 356 28.11 30.81 -14.21
CA PHE A 356 28.54 31.30 -15.53
C PHE A 356 29.97 30.83 -15.90
N GLY A 357 30.52 29.86 -15.16
CA GLY A 357 31.85 29.32 -15.43
C GLY A 357 31.89 28.45 -16.69
N THR A 358 33.05 28.38 -17.33
CA THR A 358 33.29 27.58 -18.55
C THR A 358 33.85 26.18 -18.26
N ALA A 359 34.47 25.97 -17.10
CA ALA A 359 35.08 24.70 -16.72
C ALA A 359 34.02 23.73 -16.15
N ALA A 360 33.73 22.66 -16.90
CA ALA A 360 32.86 21.59 -16.44
C ALA A 360 33.58 20.67 -15.44
N LYS A 361 32.96 20.44 -14.28
CA LYS A 361 33.43 19.43 -13.31
C LYS A 361 32.88 18.05 -13.69
N PRO A 362 33.62 16.96 -13.46
CA PRO A 362 33.09 15.60 -13.64
C PRO A 362 31.82 15.37 -12.82
N SER A 363 30.96 14.46 -13.28
CA SER A 363 29.76 14.05 -12.55
C SER A 363 30.14 13.36 -11.24
N ARG A 364 29.34 13.58 -10.20
CA ARG A 364 29.46 12.89 -8.90
C ARG A 364 28.61 11.63 -8.87
N ILE A 365 28.95 10.70 -7.98
CA ILE A 365 28.24 9.42 -7.81
C ILE A 365 26.73 9.59 -7.54
N ASN A 366 26.31 10.68 -6.91
CA ASN A 366 24.89 10.98 -6.62
C ASN A 366 24.06 11.25 -7.89
N ASP A 367 24.70 11.77 -8.95
CA ASP A 367 23.99 12.23 -10.16
C ASP A 367 24.07 11.20 -11.31
N ARG A 368 25.07 10.31 -11.28
CA ARG A 368 25.27 9.25 -12.26
C ARG A 368 24.09 8.26 -12.31
N PHE A 369 23.86 7.71 -13.48
CA PHE A 369 22.89 6.65 -13.68
C PHE A 369 23.41 5.32 -13.12
N GLN A 370 22.49 4.53 -12.57
CA GLN A 370 22.74 3.17 -12.15
C GLN A 370 21.81 2.27 -12.96
N LEU A 371 22.35 1.18 -13.50
CA LEU A 371 21.58 0.28 -14.36
C LEU A 371 21.66 -1.14 -13.83
N GLY A 372 20.49 -1.80 -13.79
CA GLY A 372 20.35 -3.18 -13.32
C GLY A 372 19.49 -3.28 -12.08
N GLY A 373 19.01 -4.49 -11.80
CA GLY A 373 17.96 -4.76 -10.84
C GLY A 373 16.68 -5.21 -11.56
N PRO A 374 15.68 -5.67 -10.80
CA PRO A 374 14.47 -6.26 -11.38
C PRO A 374 13.54 -5.25 -12.05
N THR A 375 13.67 -3.94 -11.76
CA THR A 375 12.84 -2.87 -12.35
C THR A 375 13.42 -2.30 -13.65
N ASP A 376 14.71 -2.48 -13.88
CA ASP A 376 15.42 -1.92 -15.04
C ASP A 376 15.81 -3.06 -15.99
N VAL A 377 17.04 -3.56 -15.88
CA VAL A 377 17.53 -4.69 -16.67
C VAL A 377 17.54 -5.93 -15.78
N ARG A 378 16.47 -6.73 -15.89
CA ARG A 378 16.36 -8.01 -15.17
C ARG A 378 17.56 -8.88 -15.49
N GLY A 379 17.95 -9.65 -14.49
CA GLY A 379 19.09 -10.57 -14.55
C GLY A 379 20.42 -10.01 -14.08
N PHE A 380 20.46 -8.71 -13.77
CA PHE A 380 21.59 -8.06 -13.13
C PHE A 380 21.19 -7.59 -11.73
N LYS A 381 22.17 -7.56 -10.81
CA LYS A 381 21.99 -6.91 -9.50
C LYS A 381 21.64 -5.43 -9.67
N ILE A 382 21.11 -4.83 -8.60
CA ILE A 382 20.93 -3.37 -8.52
C ILE A 382 22.29 -2.69 -8.72
N GLY A 383 22.38 -1.75 -9.66
CA GLY A 383 23.66 -1.16 -10.09
C GLY A 383 24.64 -2.19 -10.67
N GLY A 384 24.13 -3.30 -11.20
CA GLY A 384 24.92 -4.44 -11.66
C GLY A 384 25.68 -4.17 -12.95
N LEU A 385 25.11 -3.32 -13.82
CA LEU A 385 25.67 -2.92 -15.10
C LEU A 385 26.36 -1.57 -14.98
N GLY A 386 27.43 -1.39 -15.76
CA GLY A 386 28.20 -0.16 -15.86
C GLY A 386 29.59 -0.20 -15.20
N PRO A 387 30.26 0.96 -15.13
CA PRO A 387 31.60 1.10 -14.59
C PRO A 387 31.69 0.72 -13.11
N ARG A 388 32.77 0.01 -12.76
CA ARG A 388 33.08 -0.38 -11.39
C ARG A 388 34.47 0.11 -10.99
N ASP A 389 34.59 0.52 -9.74
CA ASP A 389 35.86 0.76 -9.08
C ASP A 389 35.97 -0.24 -7.91
N ARG A 390 36.91 -1.18 -8.03
CA ARG A 390 37.01 -2.37 -7.19
C ARG A 390 35.68 -3.15 -7.17
N GLN A 391 35.00 -3.17 -6.02
CA GLN A 391 33.72 -3.85 -5.83
C GLN A 391 32.52 -2.91 -5.99
N ASP A 392 32.74 -1.59 -5.97
CA ASP A 392 31.67 -0.59 -5.94
C ASP A 392 31.19 -0.28 -7.35
N ALA A 393 29.87 -0.27 -7.50
CA ALA A 393 29.17 0.18 -8.71
C ALA A 393 29.04 1.71 -8.68
N VAL A 394 29.99 2.38 -9.34
CA VAL A 394 30.08 3.85 -9.35
C VAL A 394 29.01 4.47 -10.28
N GLY A 395 28.49 3.69 -11.23
CA GLY A 395 27.53 4.18 -12.22
C GLY A 395 28.20 4.95 -13.36
N GLY A 396 27.38 5.41 -14.31
CA GLY A 396 27.84 6.06 -15.53
C GLY A 396 26.97 7.23 -15.96
N ASP A 397 27.40 7.92 -17.00
CA ASP A 397 26.79 9.16 -17.48
C ASP A 397 25.84 8.93 -18.66
N ILE A 398 26.08 7.87 -19.45
CA ILE A 398 25.29 7.54 -20.63
C ILE A 398 24.85 6.08 -20.55
N TYR A 399 23.57 5.82 -20.77
CA TYR A 399 23.06 4.46 -20.82
C TYR A 399 21.96 4.29 -21.87
N ALA A 400 21.82 3.03 -22.29
CA ALA A 400 20.66 2.55 -23.03
C ALA A 400 20.29 1.17 -22.51
N ALA A 401 19.00 0.95 -22.36
CA ALA A 401 18.39 -0.32 -21.99
C ALA A 401 17.15 -0.56 -22.83
N SER A 402 16.91 -1.82 -23.18
CA SER A 402 15.71 -2.26 -23.88
C SER A 402 15.18 -3.54 -23.25
N SER A 403 13.86 -3.70 -23.33
CA SER A 403 13.16 -4.89 -22.86
C SER A 403 12.10 -5.27 -23.87
N ILE A 404 11.96 -6.56 -24.12
CA ILE A 404 10.88 -7.13 -24.91
C ILE A 404 10.26 -8.22 -24.05
N ASN A 405 8.97 -8.13 -23.74
CA ASN A 405 8.24 -9.15 -23.00
C ASN A 405 7.03 -9.61 -23.80
N LEU A 406 6.93 -10.91 -24.00
CA LEU A 406 5.76 -11.59 -24.55
C LEU A 406 4.96 -12.17 -23.38
N LEU A 407 3.73 -11.66 -23.19
CA LEU A 407 2.78 -12.17 -22.21
C LEU A 407 1.80 -13.11 -22.91
N LEU A 408 1.72 -14.35 -22.45
CA LEU A 408 0.85 -15.40 -22.96
C LEU A 408 -0.17 -15.81 -21.89
N PRO A 409 -1.42 -16.14 -22.26
CA PRO A 409 -2.34 -16.82 -21.35
C PRO A 409 -1.80 -18.22 -21.02
N LEU A 410 -2.17 -18.76 -19.86
CA LEU A 410 -1.81 -20.13 -19.53
C LEU A 410 -2.58 -21.12 -20.43
N PRO A 411 -1.94 -22.20 -20.91
CA PRO A 411 -2.63 -23.25 -21.64
C PRO A 411 -3.65 -23.95 -20.73
N ARG A 412 -4.85 -24.23 -21.25
CA ARG A 412 -5.96 -24.93 -20.56
C ARG A 412 -6.59 -24.18 -19.38
N VAL A 413 -6.28 -22.91 -19.22
CA VAL A 413 -6.91 -22.02 -18.23
C VAL A 413 -7.69 -20.94 -18.97
N ASP A 414 -8.82 -20.51 -18.42
CA ASP A 414 -9.62 -19.45 -19.03
C ASP A 414 -8.82 -18.14 -19.17
N ILE A 415 -9.02 -17.43 -20.28
CA ILE A 415 -8.34 -16.18 -20.64
C ILE A 415 -8.68 -15.08 -19.63
N SER A 416 -9.84 -15.17 -18.97
CA SER A 416 -10.27 -14.26 -17.91
C SER A 416 -9.37 -14.30 -16.66
N THR A 417 -8.56 -15.35 -16.49
CA THR A 417 -7.68 -15.45 -15.33
C THR A 417 -6.63 -14.33 -15.32
N PRO A 418 -6.31 -13.76 -14.15
CA PRO A 418 -5.30 -12.70 -14.01
C PRO A 418 -3.86 -13.21 -14.13
N LEU A 419 -3.66 -14.48 -14.47
CA LEU A 419 -2.35 -15.11 -14.58
C LEU A 419 -1.87 -15.12 -16.05
N ARG A 420 -0.60 -14.77 -16.27
CA ARG A 420 0.05 -14.76 -17.58
C ARG A 420 1.43 -15.39 -17.50
N LEU A 421 1.82 -16.16 -18.50
CA LEU A 421 3.20 -16.56 -18.70
C LEU A 421 3.96 -15.38 -19.36
N GLN A 422 5.17 -15.07 -18.92
CA GLN A 422 6.00 -14.00 -19.46
C GLN A 422 7.29 -14.59 -20.01
N LEU A 423 7.57 -14.36 -21.28
CA LEU A 423 8.90 -14.57 -21.87
C LEU A 423 9.53 -13.19 -22.05
N PHE A 424 10.75 -12.98 -21.59
CA PHE A 424 11.40 -11.68 -21.69
C PHE A 424 12.84 -11.77 -22.19
N ALA A 425 13.25 -10.74 -22.92
CA ALA A 425 14.62 -10.49 -23.30
C ALA A 425 14.95 -9.03 -22.99
N ASN A 426 15.98 -8.82 -22.19
CA ASN A 426 16.44 -7.51 -21.76
C ASN A 426 17.88 -7.29 -22.20
N ALA A 427 18.16 -6.11 -22.72
CA ALA A 427 19.51 -5.68 -23.06
C ALA A 427 19.82 -4.36 -22.35
N GLY A 428 21.06 -4.17 -21.91
CA GLY A 428 21.48 -2.93 -21.27
C GLY A 428 22.96 -2.65 -21.34
N ARG A 429 23.31 -1.37 -21.42
CA ARG A 429 24.69 -0.89 -21.36
C ARG A 429 24.74 0.50 -20.72
N LEU A 430 25.73 0.70 -19.86
CA LEU A 430 25.97 1.93 -19.10
C LEU A 430 27.47 2.24 -19.19
N LEU A 431 27.82 3.47 -19.56
CA LEU A 431 29.19 3.94 -19.77
C LEU A 431 29.42 5.23 -18.97
N ALA A 432 30.63 5.42 -18.45
CA ALA A 432 31.08 6.69 -17.87
C ALA A 432 31.86 7.49 -18.91
N LEU A 433 31.82 8.81 -18.80
CA LEU A 433 32.66 9.69 -19.61
C LEU A 433 34.13 9.45 -19.25
N LYS A 434 34.95 9.23 -20.28
CA LYS A 434 36.41 9.23 -20.14
C LYS A 434 36.88 10.65 -19.78
N ALA A 435 37.99 10.75 -19.04
CA ALA A 435 38.51 11.96 -18.40
C ALA A 435 38.36 13.25 -19.24
N PRO A 436 38.20 14.43 -18.60
CA PRO A 436 37.94 15.67 -19.31
C PRO A 436 39.18 16.10 -20.11
N ASP A 437 39.29 15.63 -21.35
CA ASP A 437 39.96 16.37 -22.41
C ASP A 437 39.28 17.75 -22.55
N LYS A 438 40.02 18.74 -23.07
CA LYS A 438 39.58 20.15 -23.16
C LYS A 438 38.21 20.39 -23.83
N ASN A 439 37.61 19.39 -24.48
CA ASN A 439 36.32 19.46 -25.16
C ASN A 439 35.30 18.44 -24.62
N THR A 440 34.47 18.85 -23.65
CA THR A 440 33.38 18.05 -23.06
C THR A 440 32.41 17.50 -24.11
N SER A 441 32.07 18.27 -25.14
CA SER A 441 31.16 17.86 -26.21
C SER A 441 31.69 16.65 -26.98
N LYS A 442 32.97 16.68 -27.39
CA LYS A 442 33.61 15.58 -28.13
C LYS A 442 33.62 14.28 -27.32
N ASN A 443 33.82 14.37 -26.00
CA ASN A 443 33.80 13.20 -25.11
C ASN A 443 32.41 12.58 -24.99
N VAL A 444 31.37 13.40 -24.89
CA VAL A 444 29.99 12.92 -24.86
C VAL A 444 29.62 12.23 -26.17
N TYR A 445 29.86 12.87 -27.32
CA TYR A 445 29.58 12.26 -28.62
C TYR A 445 30.40 10.99 -28.86
N GLY A 446 31.67 10.97 -28.45
CA GLY A 446 32.52 9.78 -28.53
C GLY A 446 31.99 8.62 -27.70
N THR A 447 31.48 8.89 -26.50
CA THR A 447 30.91 7.87 -25.59
C THR A 447 29.55 7.37 -26.09
N ILE A 448 28.72 8.25 -26.68
CA ILE A 448 27.48 7.84 -27.37
C ILE A 448 27.81 6.91 -28.55
N ALA A 449 28.83 7.23 -29.34
CA ALA A 449 29.28 6.36 -30.42
C ALA A 449 29.82 5.02 -29.88
N GLU A 450 30.52 5.02 -28.74
CA GLU A 450 31.00 3.81 -28.07
C GLU A 450 29.85 2.91 -27.62
N LEU A 451 28.72 3.48 -27.20
CA LEU A 451 27.51 2.74 -26.81
C LEU A 451 27.02 1.80 -27.92
N GLY A 452 27.12 2.22 -29.19
CA GLY A 452 26.70 1.45 -30.37
C GLY A 452 27.75 0.49 -30.94
N LYS A 453 29.02 0.57 -30.51
CA LYS A 453 30.12 -0.25 -31.08
C LYS A 453 30.16 -1.68 -30.55
N GLU A 454 29.76 -1.90 -29.29
CA GLU A 454 29.77 -3.23 -28.67
C GLU A 454 28.36 -3.68 -28.33
N ILE A 455 28.16 -5.00 -28.35
CA ILE A 455 26.89 -5.63 -28.04
C ILE A 455 26.56 -5.42 -26.55
N PRO A 456 25.35 -4.94 -26.21
CA PRO A 456 24.94 -4.73 -24.82
C PRO A 456 24.85 -6.05 -24.03
N SER A 457 24.83 -5.96 -22.70
CA SER A 457 24.62 -7.14 -21.86
C SER A 457 23.20 -7.64 -22.00
N LEU A 458 23.05 -8.93 -22.31
CA LEU A 458 21.77 -9.57 -22.62
C LEU A 458 21.37 -10.56 -21.53
N ALA A 459 20.13 -10.45 -21.05
CA ALA A 459 19.47 -11.41 -20.18
C ALA A 459 18.17 -11.88 -20.82
N VAL A 460 17.95 -13.19 -20.87
CA VAL A 460 16.72 -13.79 -21.41
C VAL A 460 16.12 -14.67 -20.32
N GLY A 461 14.80 -14.64 -20.18
CA GLY A 461 14.13 -15.37 -19.12
C GLY A 461 12.67 -15.71 -19.40
N ILE A 462 12.14 -16.54 -18.53
CA ILE A 462 10.74 -16.95 -18.47
C ILE A 462 10.21 -16.67 -17.07
N GLY A 463 8.95 -16.31 -16.97
CA GLY A 463 8.29 -16.06 -15.71
C GLY A 463 6.79 -16.19 -15.75
N MET A 464 6.16 -15.97 -14.62
CA MET A 464 4.71 -15.93 -14.44
C MET A 464 4.31 -14.61 -13.83
N VAL A 465 3.26 -13.99 -14.36
CA VAL A 465 2.73 -12.71 -13.93
C VAL A 465 1.36 -12.92 -13.35
N TYR A 466 1.10 -12.36 -12.17
CA TYR A 466 -0.22 -12.31 -11.56
C TYR A 466 -0.67 -10.84 -11.44
N ALA A 467 -1.77 -10.51 -12.11
CA ALA A 467 -2.33 -9.16 -12.13
C ALA A 467 -3.36 -9.00 -10.99
N HIS A 468 -2.93 -8.46 -9.85
CA HIS A 468 -3.82 -8.03 -8.78
C HIS A 468 -4.32 -6.59 -9.06
N PRO A 469 -5.55 -6.20 -8.65
CA PRO A 469 -6.09 -4.86 -8.91
C PRO A 469 -5.20 -3.71 -8.41
N VAL A 470 -4.44 -3.96 -7.34
CA VAL A 470 -3.55 -2.97 -6.72
C VAL A 470 -2.09 -3.13 -7.17
N ALA A 471 -1.67 -4.31 -7.65
CA ALA A 471 -0.27 -4.58 -7.96
C ALA A 471 -0.05 -5.76 -8.94
N ARG A 472 1.12 -5.80 -9.60
CA ARG A 472 1.50 -6.87 -10.54
C ARG A 472 2.62 -7.71 -10.00
N PHE A 473 2.37 -8.98 -9.72
CA PHE A 473 3.38 -9.92 -9.28
C PHE A 473 4.08 -10.60 -10.47
N GLU A 474 5.39 -10.84 -10.43
CA GLU A 474 6.15 -11.50 -11.51
C GLU A 474 7.17 -12.49 -10.96
N PHE A 475 6.95 -13.79 -11.09
CA PHE A 475 7.95 -14.79 -10.76
C PHE A 475 8.82 -15.11 -11.97
N GLU A 476 10.09 -14.75 -11.95
CA GLU A 476 10.98 -14.77 -13.13
C GLU A 476 12.25 -15.60 -12.88
N PHE A 477 12.61 -16.40 -13.88
CA PHE A 477 13.89 -17.08 -14.02
C PHE A 477 14.59 -16.56 -15.27
N TRP A 478 15.89 -16.31 -15.19
CA TRP A 478 16.66 -15.82 -16.33
C TRP A 478 18.02 -16.49 -16.42
N SER A 479 18.59 -16.42 -17.61
CA SER A 479 19.99 -16.68 -17.90
C SER A 479 20.63 -15.43 -18.51
N THR A 480 21.88 -15.17 -18.13
CA THR A 480 22.69 -14.08 -18.67
C THR A 480 23.70 -14.63 -19.66
N ASN A 481 23.56 -14.32 -20.95
CA ASN A 481 24.39 -14.91 -22.00
C ASN A 481 25.76 -14.22 -22.18
N ARG A 482 25.88 -12.92 -21.90
CA ARG A 482 27.14 -12.18 -22.09
C ARG A 482 27.33 -11.06 -21.08
N CYS A 483 28.45 -11.15 -20.35
CA CYS A 483 28.91 -10.20 -19.35
C CYS A 483 30.34 -9.73 -19.72
N GLU A 484 30.58 -8.42 -19.71
CA GLU A 484 31.92 -7.84 -19.84
C GLU A 484 32.80 -8.24 -18.65
N LYS A 485 34.13 -8.38 -18.85
CA LYS A 485 35.07 -8.87 -17.82
C LYS A 485 34.92 -8.08 -16.51
N GLY A 486 34.67 -8.78 -15.41
CA GLY A 486 34.49 -8.19 -14.06
C GLY A 486 33.03 -8.10 -13.58
N ARG A 487 32.04 -8.53 -14.37
CA ARG A 487 30.63 -8.60 -13.95
C ARG A 487 30.34 -9.93 -13.21
N ARG A 488 29.75 -9.86 -12.01
CA ARG A 488 29.25 -11.06 -11.31
C ARG A 488 27.96 -11.53 -11.98
N ASN A 489 28.01 -12.70 -12.61
CA ASN A 489 26.82 -13.44 -13.02
C ASN A 489 25.97 -13.77 -11.79
N GLN A 490 24.65 -13.71 -11.95
CA GLN A 490 23.71 -14.37 -11.04
C GLN A 490 22.67 -15.09 -11.90
N GLU A 491 22.71 -16.43 -11.86
CA GLU A 491 21.52 -17.25 -12.11
C GLU A 491 20.62 -17.10 -10.89
N GLY A 492 19.36 -16.74 -11.09
CA GLY A 492 18.46 -16.41 -9.98
C GLY A 492 16.99 -16.54 -10.30
N THR A 493 16.20 -16.50 -9.23
CA THR A 493 14.73 -16.51 -9.24
C THR A 493 14.25 -15.26 -8.51
N THR A 494 13.26 -14.56 -9.08
CA THR A 494 12.81 -13.26 -8.58
C THR A 494 11.28 -13.21 -8.57
N VAL A 495 10.63 -12.94 -7.43
CA VAL A 495 9.16 -12.75 -7.31
C VAL A 495 8.87 -11.25 -7.23
N ARG A 496 8.49 -10.57 -8.30
CA ARG A 496 7.98 -9.20 -8.36
C ARG A 496 6.55 -9.12 -7.83
N GLU A 497 6.16 -7.89 -7.51
CA GLU A 497 4.90 -7.21 -7.26
C GLU A 497 5.24 -5.78 -7.70
N ASN A 498 4.33 -4.94 -8.19
CA ASN A 498 4.69 -3.59 -8.61
C ASN A 498 5.17 -2.67 -7.45
N ARG A 499 5.37 -3.23 -6.24
CA ARG A 499 6.22 -2.71 -5.15
C ARG A 499 6.98 -3.79 -4.35
N LYS A 500 7.01 -5.05 -4.79
CA LYS A 500 7.60 -6.17 -4.04
C LYS A 500 8.34 -7.18 -4.90
N THR A 501 9.63 -7.01 -5.10
CA THR A 501 10.53 -8.06 -5.60
C THR A 501 11.31 -8.80 -4.51
N VAL A 502 10.95 -10.05 -4.17
CA VAL A 502 11.79 -10.96 -3.36
C VAL A 502 12.72 -11.73 -4.31
N THR A 503 14.01 -11.46 -4.23
CA THR A 503 15.05 -12.19 -4.97
C THR A 503 15.57 -13.34 -4.11
N THR A 504 15.23 -14.57 -4.48
CA THR A 504 15.78 -15.78 -3.87
C THR A 504 17.18 -16.04 -4.43
N LEU A 505 18.20 -15.43 -3.81
CA LEU A 505 19.60 -15.78 -4.06
C LEU A 505 20.43 -15.97 -2.78
N ASP A 506 19.80 -15.84 -1.62
CA ASP A 506 20.32 -16.38 -0.36
C ASP A 506 19.97 -17.85 -0.17
N LEU A 507 19.21 -18.49 -1.07
CA LEU A 507 18.82 -19.90 -0.98
C LEU A 507 19.81 -20.90 -1.60
N ILE A 508 20.69 -20.48 -2.51
CA ILE A 508 21.62 -21.40 -3.20
C ILE A 508 23.01 -21.41 -2.55
N THR A 509 23.45 -20.31 -1.92
CA THR A 509 24.60 -20.36 -1.01
C THR A 509 24.20 -20.95 0.33
N SER A 510 22.94 -20.73 0.76
CA SER A 510 22.34 -21.52 1.81
C SER A 510 22.07 -22.95 1.39
N SER A 511 22.03 -23.40 0.14
CA SER A 511 21.84 -24.84 -0.10
C SER A 511 23.10 -25.63 0.28
N LYS A 512 24.31 -25.12 0.02
CA LYS A 512 25.55 -25.76 0.49
C LYS A 512 25.86 -25.47 1.95
N LEU A 513 25.58 -24.27 2.45
CA LEU A 513 25.75 -23.95 3.87
C LEU A 513 24.67 -24.61 4.72
N CYS A 514 23.42 -24.74 4.25
CA CYS A 514 22.30 -25.44 4.88
C CYS A 514 22.36 -26.94 4.64
N ILE A 515 23.01 -27.50 3.60
CA ILE A 515 23.33 -28.94 3.59
C ILE A 515 24.45 -29.25 4.59
N ARG A 516 25.41 -28.34 4.79
CA ARG A 516 26.45 -28.47 5.84
C ARG A 516 25.91 -28.16 7.23
N TYR A 517 24.99 -27.21 7.35
CA TYR A 517 24.26 -26.92 8.58
C TYR A 517 23.27 -28.03 8.88
N LEU A 518 22.44 -28.52 7.95
CA LEU A 518 21.53 -29.66 8.15
C LEU A 518 22.28 -30.96 8.45
N LYS A 519 23.46 -31.20 7.85
CA LYS A 519 24.32 -32.34 8.26
C LYS A 519 24.92 -32.20 9.65
N ASN A 520 25.19 -30.97 10.12
CA ASN A 520 25.66 -30.72 11.49
C ASN A 520 24.51 -30.47 12.51
N PHE A 521 23.32 -30.11 12.05
CA PHE A 521 22.09 -29.95 12.83
C PHE A 521 21.44 -31.32 13.08
N SER A 522 21.66 -32.27 12.15
CA SER A 522 21.41 -33.70 12.33
C SER A 522 22.30 -34.37 13.40
N ARG A 523 23.25 -33.64 14.01
CA ARG A 523 24.05 -34.10 15.14
C ARG A 523 23.99 -33.12 16.31
N ASN A 524 22.85 -32.46 16.50
CA ASN A 524 22.58 -31.73 17.72
C ASN A 524 21.75 -32.63 18.67
N PRO A 525 22.32 -33.20 19.73
CA PRO A 525 21.61 -34.09 20.66
C PRO A 525 20.49 -33.38 21.46
N ALA A 526 20.24 -32.09 21.21
CA ALA A 526 19.15 -31.32 21.81
C ALA A 526 17.86 -31.24 20.94
N LEU A 527 17.85 -31.83 19.74
CA LEU A 527 16.66 -31.95 18.87
C LEU A 527 16.10 -33.37 18.77
N GLU A 528 16.73 -34.33 19.44
CA GLU A 528 16.05 -35.57 19.82
C GLU A 528 15.08 -35.24 20.96
N MET A 529 13.82 -35.63 20.78
CA MET A 529 12.66 -35.38 21.67
C MET A 529 11.82 -34.12 21.37
N ALA A 530 11.47 -33.88 20.10
CA ALA A 530 10.18 -33.25 19.83
C ALA A 530 9.05 -34.21 20.27
N PRO A 531 8.03 -33.78 21.04
CA PRO A 531 6.89 -34.64 21.34
C PRO A 531 6.26 -35.09 20.01
N ARG A 532 6.06 -36.40 19.83
CA ARG A 532 5.42 -36.96 18.63
C ARG A 532 4.06 -36.25 18.44
N THR A 533 3.86 -35.65 17.27
CA THR A 533 2.54 -35.17 16.85
C THR A 533 1.55 -36.31 16.94
N ILE A 534 0.40 -36.07 17.56
CA ILE A 534 -0.62 -37.10 17.73
C ILE A 534 -1.21 -37.43 16.36
N GLU A 535 -1.18 -38.73 16.03
CA GLU A 535 -1.80 -39.27 14.82
C GLU A 535 -3.23 -39.71 15.13
N PHE A 536 -4.18 -39.21 14.32
CA PHE A 536 -5.60 -39.55 14.42
C PHE A 536 -5.94 -40.70 13.47
N ARG A 537 -7.00 -41.45 13.77
CA ARG A 537 -7.34 -42.68 13.03
C ARG A 537 -7.87 -42.41 11.62
N SER A 538 -8.43 -41.23 11.39
CA SER A 538 -8.97 -40.82 10.10
C SER A 538 -8.96 -39.29 9.94
N ALA A 539 -9.20 -38.79 8.73
CA ALA A 539 -9.35 -37.36 8.49
C ALA A 539 -10.53 -36.77 9.29
N LEU A 540 -11.66 -37.49 9.37
CA LEU A 540 -12.84 -37.08 10.14
C LEU A 540 -12.54 -37.03 11.65
N ASP A 541 -11.79 -38.00 12.15
CA ASP A 541 -11.33 -38.06 13.54
C ASP A 541 -10.39 -36.88 13.86
N SER A 542 -9.53 -36.51 12.91
CA SER A 542 -8.58 -35.41 13.05
C SER A 542 -9.22 -34.02 13.06
N SER A 543 -10.39 -33.86 12.42
CA SER A 543 -11.21 -32.64 12.44
C SER A 543 -12.38 -32.71 13.43
N SER A 544 -12.41 -33.70 14.32
CA SER A 544 -13.54 -33.92 15.24
C SER A 544 -13.76 -32.78 16.25
N TYR A 545 -12.80 -31.89 16.47
CA TYR A 545 -13.01 -30.67 17.26
C TYR A 545 -14.09 -29.73 16.68
N GLN A 546 -14.45 -29.90 15.41
CA GLN A 546 -15.52 -29.14 14.75
C GLN A 546 -16.91 -29.75 14.98
N SER A 547 -17.00 -30.95 15.55
CA SER A 547 -18.30 -31.57 15.84
C SER A 547 -18.98 -30.85 17.01
N PRO A 548 -20.33 -30.83 17.07
CA PRO A 548 -21.05 -30.15 18.15
C PRO A 548 -20.72 -30.65 19.56
N ASP A 549 -20.25 -31.88 19.70
CA ASP A 549 -19.78 -32.49 20.96
C ASP A 549 -18.28 -32.23 21.23
N GLY A 550 -17.58 -31.48 20.35
CA GLY A 550 -16.19 -31.08 20.50
C GLY A 550 -15.17 -32.21 20.31
N GLY A 551 -15.60 -33.36 19.79
CA GLY A 551 -14.79 -34.52 19.44
C GLY A 551 -14.21 -35.29 20.64
N SER A 552 -14.59 -36.57 20.79
CA SER A 552 -14.07 -37.44 21.84
C SER A 552 -12.54 -37.61 21.81
N SER A 553 -11.93 -37.55 20.62
CA SER A 553 -10.48 -37.64 20.42
C SER A 553 -9.70 -36.42 20.92
N TYR A 554 -10.32 -35.23 20.96
CA TYR A 554 -9.70 -34.00 21.48
C TYR A 554 -9.94 -33.79 22.98
N ALA A 555 -10.94 -34.44 23.58
CA ALA A 555 -11.25 -34.35 25.01
C ALA A 555 -10.05 -34.60 25.96
N PRO A 556 -9.25 -35.69 25.82
CA PRO A 556 -8.09 -35.90 26.70
C PRO A 556 -6.95 -34.88 26.43
N LEU A 557 -6.83 -34.42 25.19
CA LEU A 557 -5.80 -33.45 24.77
C LEU A 557 -6.08 -32.06 25.34
N ARG A 558 -7.36 -31.67 25.30
CA ARG A 558 -7.89 -30.44 25.88
C ARG A 558 -7.67 -30.41 27.39
N LYS A 559 -8.09 -31.47 28.09
CA LYS A 559 -7.92 -31.58 29.54
C LYS A 559 -6.45 -31.40 29.95
N LYS A 560 -5.55 -32.12 29.27
CA LYS A 560 -4.11 -32.03 29.55
C LYS A 560 -3.55 -30.61 29.34
N VAL A 561 -3.94 -29.91 28.29
CA VAL A 561 -3.46 -28.55 28.02
C VAL A 561 -4.03 -27.54 29.02
N ILE A 562 -5.31 -27.66 29.39
CA ILE A 562 -5.93 -26.82 30.41
C ILE A 562 -5.23 -27.00 31.76
N ASP A 563 -5.02 -28.25 32.19
CA ASP A 563 -4.34 -28.55 33.46
C ASP A 563 -2.92 -27.96 33.50
N ILE A 564 -2.19 -28.05 32.38
CA ILE A 564 -0.84 -27.44 32.26
C ILE A 564 -0.93 -25.91 32.27
N ALA A 565 -1.86 -25.31 31.55
CA ALA A 565 -2.01 -23.85 31.50
C ALA A 565 -2.35 -23.28 32.89
N ILE A 566 -3.26 -23.92 33.63
CA ILE A 566 -3.58 -23.54 35.02
C ILE A 566 -2.34 -23.69 35.91
N ALA A 567 -1.60 -24.78 35.80
CA ALA A 567 -0.37 -24.98 36.56
C ALA A 567 0.72 -23.95 36.23
N MET A 568 0.72 -23.41 35.01
CA MET A 568 1.60 -22.32 34.57
C MET A 568 1.15 -20.92 35.02
N GLY A 569 0.00 -20.81 35.70
CA GLY A 569 -0.54 -19.55 36.22
C GLY A 569 -1.55 -18.85 35.30
N TYR A 570 -2.00 -19.49 34.22
CA TYR A 570 -3.04 -18.90 33.35
C TYR A 570 -4.43 -19.07 33.96
N ASP A 571 -5.22 -18.00 33.93
CA ASP A 571 -6.59 -18.02 34.44
C ASP A 571 -7.55 -18.75 33.48
N ALA A 572 -8.21 -19.78 34.02
CA ALA A 572 -9.22 -20.58 33.33
C ALA A 572 -10.39 -19.74 32.81
N ALA A 573 -10.75 -18.63 33.47
CA ALA A 573 -11.83 -17.76 33.03
C ALA A 573 -11.52 -17.12 31.66
N THR A 574 -10.25 -16.91 31.32
CA THR A 574 -9.82 -16.31 30.05
C THR A 574 -9.60 -17.31 28.91
N MET A 575 -9.62 -18.61 29.20
CA MET A 575 -9.27 -19.64 28.22
C MET A 575 -10.33 -19.78 27.13
N VAL A 576 -9.93 -19.78 25.87
CA VAL A 576 -10.81 -20.06 24.72
C VAL A 576 -10.21 -21.16 23.86
N GLU A 577 -11.08 -22.01 23.32
CA GLU A 577 -10.69 -23.00 22.31
C GLU A 577 -11.04 -22.47 20.92
N CYS A 578 -10.03 -22.40 20.06
CA CYS A 578 -10.15 -21.95 18.68
C CYS A 578 -9.83 -23.11 17.74
N GLY A 579 -10.82 -23.57 16.97
CA GLY A 579 -10.59 -24.55 15.91
C GLY A 579 -9.87 -23.91 14.72
N VAL A 580 -8.84 -24.57 14.17
CA VAL A 580 -8.19 -24.09 12.94
C VAL A 580 -9.10 -24.40 11.75
N SER A 581 -9.45 -23.38 10.97
CA SER A 581 -10.20 -23.49 9.71
C SER A 581 -9.25 -23.64 8.53
N TRP A 582 -9.44 -24.67 7.69
CA TRP A 582 -8.62 -24.84 6.48
C TRP A 582 -8.84 -23.71 5.48
N SER A 583 -10.09 -23.27 5.26
CA SER A 583 -10.41 -22.21 4.30
C SER A 583 -9.98 -20.83 4.77
N ASP A 584 -10.12 -20.56 6.07
CA ASP A 584 -9.98 -19.20 6.59
C ASP A 584 -8.61 -18.96 7.19
N ASP A 585 -7.94 -19.97 7.76
CA ASP A 585 -6.71 -19.75 8.52
C ASP A 585 -5.45 -20.14 7.76
N HIS A 586 -5.53 -20.85 6.63
CA HIS A 586 -4.34 -21.27 5.89
C HIS A 586 -3.82 -20.22 4.92
N ASP A 587 -2.49 -20.17 4.82
CA ASP A 587 -1.81 -19.51 3.72
C ASP A 587 -1.43 -20.53 2.61
N PRO A 588 -0.90 -20.05 1.46
CA PRO A 588 -0.47 -20.93 0.38
C PRO A 588 0.63 -21.95 0.74
N PHE A 589 1.26 -21.84 1.92
CA PHE A 589 2.32 -22.74 2.38
C PHE A 589 1.81 -23.82 3.36
N GLN A 590 0.49 -24.00 3.46
CA GLN A 590 -0.18 -25.06 4.22
C GLN A 590 0.05 -24.98 5.73
N HIS A 591 0.24 -23.78 6.26
CA HIS A 591 0.22 -23.51 7.69
C HIS A 591 -0.69 -22.32 8.01
N VAL A 592 -1.02 -22.18 9.29
CA VAL A 592 -1.81 -21.06 9.79
C VAL A 592 -1.11 -19.75 9.46
N LYS A 593 -1.80 -18.87 8.74
CA LYS A 593 -1.32 -17.55 8.31
C LYS A 593 -1.05 -16.66 9.52
N ASN A 594 -0.03 -15.82 9.46
CA ASN A 594 0.38 -14.98 10.60
C ASN A 594 -0.77 -14.12 11.18
N ALA A 595 -1.68 -13.62 10.34
CA ALA A 595 -2.83 -12.83 10.78
C ALA A 595 -3.87 -13.63 11.58
N ALA A 596 -3.97 -14.95 11.39
CA ALA A 596 -4.90 -15.80 12.12
C ALA A 596 -4.52 -15.92 13.61
N TYR A 597 -3.22 -15.89 13.95
CA TYR A 597 -2.79 -15.89 15.36
C TYR A 597 -3.33 -14.68 16.13
N VAL A 598 -3.36 -13.49 15.49
CA VAL A 598 -3.94 -12.29 16.10
C VAL A 598 -5.45 -12.44 16.30
N HIS A 599 -6.14 -13.07 15.34
CA HIS A 599 -7.55 -13.40 15.48
C HIS A 599 -7.82 -14.30 16.69
N TYR A 600 -7.03 -15.36 16.89
CA TYR A 600 -7.17 -16.24 18.06
C TYR A 600 -6.87 -15.51 19.38
N VAL A 601 -5.85 -14.65 19.42
CA VAL A 601 -5.55 -13.80 20.59
C VAL A 601 -6.72 -12.88 20.91
N ASN A 602 -7.35 -12.28 19.90
CA ASN A 602 -8.49 -11.38 20.10
C ASN A 602 -9.71 -12.09 20.72
N GLN A 603 -9.95 -13.35 20.40
CA GLN A 603 -11.01 -14.13 21.06
C GLN A 603 -10.74 -14.31 22.56
N CYS A 604 -9.50 -14.61 22.93
CA CYS A 604 -9.09 -14.70 24.34
C CYS A 604 -9.17 -13.33 25.04
N LYS A 605 -8.78 -12.25 24.37
CA LYS A 605 -8.87 -10.87 24.89
C LYS A 605 -10.30 -10.44 25.16
N PHE A 606 -11.24 -10.78 24.29
CA PHE A 606 -12.64 -10.46 24.54
C PHE A 606 -13.18 -11.21 25.75
N ARG A 607 -12.78 -12.47 25.93
CA ARG A 607 -13.12 -13.26 27.13
C ARG A 607 -12.46 -12.70 28.40
N GLU A 608 -11.25 -12.16 28.29
CA GLU A 608 -10.62 -11.39 29.37
C GLU A 608 -11.45 -10.14 29.71
N PHE A 609 -11.92 -9.37 28.72
CA PHE A 609 -12.78 -8.21 29.00
C PHE A 609 -14.10 -8.62 29.64
N GLN A 610 -14.71 -9.73 29.22
CA GLN A 610 -15.90 -10.29 29.86
C GLN A 610 -15.67 -10.63 31.35
N SER A 611 -14.45 -11.03 31.73
CA SER A 611 -14.12 -11.26 33.14
C SER A 611 -14.16 -10.00 34.01
N PHE A 612 -14.33 -8.81 33.43
CA PHE A 612 -14.44 -7.55 34.18
C PHE A 612 -15.87 -7.28 34.69
N GLU A 613 -16.88 -7.95 34.13
CA GLU A 613 -18.29 -7.74 34.47
C GLU A 613 -18.60 -7.82 35.98
N PRO A 614 -18.07 -8.80 36.75
CA PRO A 614 -18.34 -8.88 38.19
C PRO A 614 -17.84 -7.68 39.00
N TYR A 615 -16.82 -6.95 38.49
CA TYR A 615 -16.21 -5.80 39.17
C TYR A 615 -16.79 -4.47 38.69
N LEU A 616 -17.22 -4.39 37.43
CA LEU A 616 -17.81 -3.18 36.86
C LEU A 616 -19.32 -3.05 37.15
N GLY A 617 -20.00 -4.18 37.33
CA GLY A 617 -21.46 -4.26 37.35
C GLY A 617 -22.05 -4.22 35.93
N THR A 618 -23.26 -4.75 35.77
CA THR A 618 -23.90 -4.97 34.45
C THR A 618 -24.03 -3.69 33.63
N GLU A 619 -24.39 -2.56 34.24
CA GLU A 619 -24.61 -1.29 33.53
C GLU A 619 -23.30 -0.73 32.95
N LYS A 620 -22.28 -0.54 33.79
CA LYS A 620 -20.98 -0.01 33.34
C LYS A 620 -20.22 -0.96 32.42
N PHE A 621 -20.43 -2.27 32.58
CA PHE A 621 -19.89 -3.25 31.66
C PHE A 621 -20.53 -3.13 30.27
N GLN A 622 -21.84 -2.90 30.18
CA GLN A 622 -22.51 -2.61 28.90
C GLN A 622 -22.04 -1.29 28.29
N ASP A 623 -21.81 -0.25 29.09
CA ASP A 623 -21.23 1.00 28.60
C ASP A 623 -19.82 0.79 28.03
N MET A 624 -18.98 0.00 28.71
CA MET A 624 -17.65 -0.38 28.23
C MET A 624 -17.72 -1.11 26.88
N LEU A 625 -18.64 -2.05 26.70
CA LEU A 625 -18.84 -2.77 25.44
C LEU A 625 -19.35 -1.87 24.31
N ASN A 626 -20.17 -0.87 24.64
CA ASN A 626 -20.72 0.11 23.70
C ASN A 626 -19.81 1.32 23.48
N LEU A 627 -18.56 1.29 23.99
CA LEU A 627 -17.56 2.36 23.89
C LEU A 627 -18.08 3.70 24.45
N ARG A 628 -18.88 3.65 25.51
CA ARG A 628 -19.36 4.82 26.26
C ARG A 628 -18.51 5.02 27.50
N HIS A 629 -18.19 6.27 27.81
CA HIS A 629 -17.37 6.62 28.98
C HIS A 629 -15.98 5.99 28.91
N MET A 630 -15.71 4.92 29.66
CA MET A 630 -14.38 4.33 29.79
C MET A 630 -14.33 2.88 29.32
N GLY A 631 -13.33 2.53 28.51
CA GLY A 631 -13.11 1.15 28.11
C GLY A 631 -11.67 0.80 27.69
N PRO A 632 -11.36 -0.50 27.58
CA PRO A 632 -10.01 -0.98 27.29
C PRO A 632 -9.69 -0.88 25.78
N VAL A 633 -8.50 -0.37 25.48
CA VAL A 633 -7.94 -0.29 24.13
C VAL A 633 -6.58 -0.96 24.09
N VAL A 634 -6.38 -1.87 23.13
CA VAL A 634 -5.07 -2.48 22.89
C VAL A 634 -4.15 -1.43 22.26
N LYS A 635 -3.14 -0.98 22.99
CA LYS A 635 -2.16 0.01 22.53
C LYS A 635 -1.05 -0.61 21.69
N THR A 636 -0.55 -1.77 22.12
CA THR A 636 0.51 -2.51 21.41
C THR A 636 0.33 -4.01 21.63
N TYR A 637 0.67 -4.81 20.63
CA TYR A 637 0.86 -6.25 20.79
C TYR A 637 2.08 -6.72 20.01
N THR A 638 2.76 -7.75 20.52
CA THR A 638 3.91 -8.40 19.87
C THR A 638 3.66 -9.91 19.89
N VAL A 639 3.78 -10.57 18.74
CA VAL A 639 3.53 -12.02 18.61
C VAL A 639 4.83 -12.74 18.29
N ASP A 640 5.19 -13.69 19.15
CA ASP A 640 6.33 -14.58 18.99
C ASP A 640 5.86 -15.95 18.52
N LEU A 641 5.99 -16.22 17.21
CA LEU A 641 5.67 -17.51 16.61
C LEU A 641 6.79 -18.52 16.88
N LYS A 642 6.49 -19.56 17.67
CA LYS A 642 7.46 -20.59 18.07
C LYS A 642 7.44 -21.80 17.14
N ARG A 643 6.26 -22.21 16.67
CA ARG A 643 6.06 -23.40 15.82
C ARG A 643 4.93 -23.20 14.82
N PRO A 644 5.03 -23.73 13.60
CA PRO A 644 3.95 -23.69 12.63
C PRO A 644 2.80 -24.60 13.06
N VAL A 645 1.57 -24.08 13.02
CA VAL A 645 0.32 -24.84 13.17
C VAL A 645 -0.23 -25.17 11.79
N LYS A 646 -0.83 -26.35 11.63
CA LYS A 646 -1.46 -26.79 10.38
C LYS A 646 -2.84 -27.35 10.67
N PHE A 647 -3.73 -27.25 9.70
CA PHE A 647 -5.00 -27.97 9.72
C PHE A 647 -4.73 -29.46 9.49
N PRO A 648 -5.48 -30.36 10.14
CA PRO A 648 -6.45 -30.10 11.21
C PRO A 648 -5.80 -30.04 12.59
N ASP A 649 -6.21 -29.06 13.40
CA ASP A 649 -5.77 -28.83 14.78
C ASP A 649 -6.76 -27.88 15.50
N ALA A 650 -6.73 -27.91 16.83
CA ALA A 650 -7.46 -26.97 17.69
C ALA A 650 -6.51 -26.36 18.71
N LEU A 651 -6.75 -25.10 19.06
CA LEU A 651 -5.85 -24.30 19.88
C LEU A 651 -6.53 -23.90 21.18
N ILE A 652 -5.81 -24.00 22.30
CA ILE A 652 -6.21 -23.35 23.55
C ILE A 652 -5.43 -22.05 23.66
N VAL A 653 -6.15 -20.96 23.86
CA VAL A 653 -5.57 -19.62 24.00
C VAL A 653 -5.93 -19.11 25.38
N ALA A 654 -4.92 -18.67 26.15
CA ALA A 654 -5.10 -18.23 27.52
C ALA A 654 -4.25 -16.98 27.80
N ASN A 655 -4.71 -16.11 28.70
CA ASN A 655 -4.02 -14.88 29.06
C ASN A 655 -3.54 -14.90 30.51
N HIS A 656 -2.34 -14.36 30.72
CA HIS A 656 -1.69 -14.17 32.01
C HIS A 656 -1.23 -12.71 32.14
N ILE A 657 -1.66 -12.01 33.19
CA ILE A 657 -1.31 -10.61 33.44
C ILE A 657 0.09 -10.55 34.06
N THR A 658 0.94 -9.69 33.50
CA THR A 658 2.34 -9.52 33.93
C THR A 658 2.59 -8.17 34.60
N GLU A 659 1.75 -7.17 34.33
CA GLU A 659 1.92 -5.82 34.88
C GLU A 659 0.57 -5.10 34.96
N VAL A 660 0.33 -4.34 36.03
CA VAL A 660 -0.88 -3.52 36.22
C VAL A 660 -0.48 -2.13 36.71
N LEU A 661 -0.83 -1.10 35.95
CA LEU A 661 -0.63 0.31 36.21
C LEU A 661 -1.99 1.03 36.28
N PRO A 662 -2.07 2.24 36.87
CA PRO A 662 -3.36 2.91 37.09
C PRO A 662 -4.18 3.16 35.81
N ASP A 663 -3.52 3.32 34.66
CA ASP A 663 -4.15 3.58 33.36
C ASP A 663 -4.13 2.38 32.40
N ARG A 664 -3.43 1.28 32.73
CA ARG A 664 -3.18 0.17 31.79
C ARG A 664 -2.77 -1.13 32.46
N TYR A 665 -2.84 -2.23 31.74
CA TYR A 665 -2.23 -3.49 32.13
C TYR A 665 -1.50 -4.16 30.95
N VAL A 666 -0.53 -5.01 31.25
CA VAL A 666 0.22 -5.79 30.27
C VAL A 666 0.00 -7.26 30.55
N GLY A 667 -0.41 -8.01 29.54
CA GLY A 667 -0.61 -9.46 29.61
C GLY A 667 0.14 -10.21 28.51
N VAL A 668 0.46 -11.46 28.79
CA VAL A 668 0.97 -12.45 27.83
C VAL A 668 -0.14 -13.44 27.54
N THR A 669 -0.56 -13.49 26.29
CA THR A 669 -1.52 -14.46 25.76
C THR A 669 -0.76 -15.57 25.04
N SER A 670 -0.82 -16.80 25.56
CA SER A 670 -0.14 -17.95 24.95
C SER A 670 -1.14 -18.83 24.20
N ILE A 671 -0.65 -19.46 23.13
CA ILE A 671 -1.42 -20.33 22.24
C ILE A 671 -0.81 -21.73 22.29
N TRP A 672 -1.60 -22.72 22.71
CA TRP A 672 -1.22 -24.12 22.74
C TRP A 672 -1.92 -24.89 21.63
N SER A 673 -1.16 -25.70 20.90
CA SER A 673 -1.73 -26.66 19.95
C SER A 673 -2.16 -27.94 20.68
N LEU A 674 -3.40 -28.37 20.48
CA LEU A 674 -3.90 -29.62 21.03
C LEU A 674 -3.27 -30.83 20.33
N LYS A 675 -2.94 -30.75 19.04
CA LYS A 675 -2.25 -31.84 18.32
C LYS A 675 -0.76 -31.96 18.65
N GLN A 676 -0.08 -30.83 18.85
CA GLN A 676 1.35 -30.79 19.17
C GLN A 676 1.63 -30.81 20.68
N GLN A 677 0.62 -30.56 21.52
CA GLN A 677 0.69 -30.53 22.98
C GLN A 677 1.79 -29.58 23.50
N VAL A 678 1.90 -28.40 22.87
CA VAL A 678 2.97 -27.42 23.14
C VAL A 678 2.49 -26.00 22.83
N ILE A 679 3.13 -25.01 23.45
CA ILE A 679 2.97 -23.61 23.08
C ILE A 679 3.56 -23.37 21.69
N VAL A 680 2.73 -22.90 20.77
CA VAL A 680 3.07 -22.62 19.37
C VAL A 680 3.28 -21.14 19.12
N ALA A 681 2.71 -20.26 19.94
CA ALA A 681 2.96 -18.82 19.90
C ALA A 681 2.68 -18.15 21.25
N ASP A 682 3.38 -17.05 21.53
CA ASP A 682 3.08 -16.13 22.63
C ASP A 682 2.76 -14.73 22.08
N CYS A 683 1.88 -14.00 22.74
CA CYS A 683 1.56 -12.62 22.41
C CYS A 683 1.64 -11.73 23.64
N LYS A 684 2.55 -10.77 23.67
CA LYS A 684 2.60 -9.74 24.72
C LYS A 684 1.78 -8.53 24.29
N ALA A 685 0.75 -8.16 25.04
CA ALA A 685 -0.14 -7.05 24.73
C ALA A 685 -0.24 -6.04 25.89
N CYS A 686 -0.24 -4.75 25.56
CA CYS A 686 -0.48 -3.64 26.47
C CYS A 686 -1.86 -3.05 26.21
N VAL A 687 -2.73 -3.07 27.22
CA VAL A 687 -4.11 -2.61 27.16
C VAL A 687 -4.23 -1.38 28.05
N VAL A 688 -4.66 -0.26 27.47
CA VAL A 688 -4.85 1.02 28.16
C VAL A 688 -6.34 1.28 28.32
N PHE A 689 -6.77 1.71 29.50
CA PHE A 689 -8.12 2.20 29.69
C PHE A 689 -8.23 3.63 29.16
N PHE A 690 -9.21 3.87 28.30
CA PHE A 690 -9.38 5.12 27.59
C PHE A 690 -10.74 5.72 27.91
N ASP A 691 -10.76 7.02 28.20
CA ASP A 691 -11.97 7.82 28.36
C ASP A 691 -12.38 8.35 26.98
N TYR A 692 -13.43 7.77 26.43
CA TYR A 692 -13.97 8.10 25.10
C TYR A 692 -14.68 9.46 25.07
N ASP A 693 -15.19 9.94 26.20
CA ASP A 693 -15.86 11.24 26.27
C ASP A 693 -14.83 12.38 26.23
N ARG A 694 -13.69 12.19 26.91
CA ARG A 694 -12.62 13.18 27.01
C ARG A 694 -11.49 12.99 25.98
N GLY A 695 -11.43 11.83 25.34
CA GLY A 695 -10.40 11.49 24.35
C GLY A 695 -8.99 11.33 24.94
N VAL A 696 -8.88 10.86 26.19
CA VAL A 696 -7.58 10.71 26.89
C VAL A 696 -7.50 9.37 27.63
N PRO A 697 -6.28 8.83 27.88
CA PRO A 697 -6.11 7.69 28.79
C PRO A 697 -6.72 7.96 30.16
N ALA A 698 -7.43 6.99 30.69
CA ALA A 698 -8.18 7.10 31.93
C ALA A 698 -7.43 6.40 33.07
N ASN A 699 -7.26 7.11 34.19
CA ASN A 699 -6.72 6.52 35.41
C ASN A 699 -7.86 5.88 36.22
N LEU A 700 -7.82 4.55 36.36
CA LEU A 700 -8.84 3.77 37.07
C LEU A 700 -8.95 4.14 38.56
N LEU A 701 -7.85 4.57 39.18
CA LEU A 701 -7.85 5.00 40.58
C LEU A 701 -8.54 6.36 40.76
N GLU A 702 -8.37 7.27 39.80
CA GLU A 702 -9.01 8.59 39.79
C GLU A 702 -10.49 8.51 39.43
N ALA A 703 -10.86 7.61 38.52
CA ALA A 703 -12.25 7.38 38.12
C ALA A 703 -13.13 6.88 39.30
N GLY A 704 -12.53 6.18 40.26
CA GLY A 704 -13.20 5.77 41.50
C GLY A 704 -14.32 4.73 41.31
N GLY A 705 -14.97 4.35 42.41
CA GLY A 705 -16.06 3.36 42.43
C GLY A 705 -15.67 2.04 41.77
N ALA A 706 -16.56 1.53 40.89
CA ALA A 706 -16.37 0.26 40.18
C ALA A 706 -15.08 0.15 39.35
N TYR A 707 -14.52 1.26 38.84
CA TYR A 707 -13.25 1.23 38.11
C TYR A 707 -12.05 1.05 39.04
N LYS A 708 -12.12 1.56 40.27
CA LYS A 708 -11.14 1.28 41.32
C LYS A 708 -11.20 -0.18 41.77
N GLU A 709 -12.41 -0.73 41.91
CA GLU A 709 -12.61 -2.16 42.22
C GLU A 709 -12.01 -3.05 41.13
N LEU A 710 -12.21 -2.70 39.85
CA LEU A 710 -11.57 -3.38 38.73
C LEU A 710 -10.04 -3.30 38.81
N TYR A 711 -9.46 -2.14 39.13
CA TYR A 711 -8.02 -2.00 39.28
C TYR A 711 -7.45 -2.90 40.39
N GLU A 712 -8.09 -2.92 41.56
CA GLU A 712 -7.64 -3.76 42.67
C GLU A 712 -7.80 -5.26 42.34
N ALA A 713 -8.87 -5.64 41.64
CA ALA A 713 -9.07 -7.01 41.16
C ALA A 713 -7.96 -7.44 40.18
N LEU A 714 -7.57 -6.57 39.24
CA LEU A 714 -6.47 -6.84 38.32
C LEU A 714 -5.14 -6.99 39.04
N LYS A 715 -4.88 -6.17 40.08
CA LYS A 715 -3.69 -6.29 40.93
C LYS A 715 -3.67 -7.58 41.73
N GLN A 716 -4.80 -7.95 42.33
CA GLN A 716 -4.93 -9.21 43.08
C GLN A 716 -4.67 -10.40 42.16
N ARG A 717 -5.24 -10.37 40.95
CA ARG A 717 -5.03 -11.38 39.91
C ARG A 717 -3.56 -11.47 39.50
N LEU A 718 -2.90 -10.35 39.23
CA LEU A 718 -1.47 -10.30 38.94
C LEU A 718 -0.64 -10.99 40.05
N GLY A 719 -0.95 -10.72 41.31
CA GLY A 719 -0.26 -11.33 42.46
C GLY A 719 -0.43 -12.85 42.48
N GLN A 720 -1.67 -13.34 42.36
CA GLN A 720 -1.96 -14.78 42.35
C GLN A 720 -1.31 -15.50 41.17
N GLU A 721 -1.47 -14.96 39.95
CA GLU A 721 -0.92 -15.53 38.72
C GLU A 721 0.62 -15.57 38.78
N SER A 722 1.26 -14.49 39.24
CA SER A 722 2.73 -14.41 39.39
C SER A 722 3.28 -15.41 40.40
N GLU A 723 2.58 -15.64 41.52
CA GLU A 723 3.00 -16.65 42.51
C GLU A 723 2.94 -18.08 41.94
N VAL A 724 1.88 -18.41 41.21
CA VAL A 724 1.71 -19.72 40.58
C VAL A 724 2.76 -19.91 39.48
N ALA A 725 2.94 -18.92 38.61
CA ALA A 725 3.96 -18.94 37.56
C ALA A 725 5.38 -19.10 38.13
N ALA A 726 5.72 -18.39 39.22
CA ALA A 726 7.01 -18.51 39.88
C ALA A 726 7.24 -19.89 40.51
N LYS A 727 6.20 -20.51 41.09
CA LYS A 727 6.27 -21.89 41.59
C LYS A 727 6.52 -22.88 40.45
N TRP A 728 5.84 -22.70 39.32
CA TRP A 728 6.02 -23.52 38.12
C TRP A 728 7.42 -23.41 37.54
N GLU A 729 7.94 -22.18 37.37
CA GLU A 729 9.30 -21.96 36.82
C GLU A 729 10.40 -22.54 37.71
N LYS A 730 10.22 -22.56 39.04
CA LYS A 730 11.14 -23.23 39.98
C LYS A 730 11.14 -24.75 39.80
N GLN A 731 9.98 -25.35 39.52
CA GLN A 731 9.84 -26.80 39.32
C GLN A 731 10.26 -27.22 37.90
N HIS A 732 10.20 -26.31 36.93
CA HIS A 732 10.49 -26.55 35.52
C HIS A 732 11.48 -25.49 34.99
N PRO A 733 12.76 -25.50 35.44
CA PRO A 733 13.73 -24.51 35.02
C PRO A 733 13.96 -24.57 33.51
N LYS A 734 13.90 -23.41 32.85
CA LYS A 734 14.19 -23.26 31.42
C LYS A 734 15.62 -23.74 31.16
N ARG A 735 15.80 -24.77 30.31
CA ARG A 735 17.14 -25.18 29.85
C ARG A 735 17.83 -23.99 29.19
N ALA A 736 18.96 -23.55 29.74
CA ALA A 736 19.77 -22.50 29.14
C ALA A 736 20.12 -22.89 27.70
N ARG A 737 19.75 -22.04 26.73
CA ARG A 737 20.24 -22.19 25.36
C ARG A 737 21.75 -21.98 25.42
N ALA A 738 22.52 -23.01 25.07
CA ALA A 738 23.94 -22.86 24.80
C ALA A 738 24.10 -21.76 23.75
N SER A 739 24.80 -20.69 24.11
CA SER A 739 25.13 -19.58 23.22
C SER A 739 25.95 -20.11 22.05
N LEU A 740 25.42 -20.00 20.84
CA LEU A 740 26.10 -20.22 19.57
C LEU A 740 25.89 -19.01 18.67
#